data_AF-A0A7J6CMG9-F1
#
_entry.id   AF-A0A7J6CMG9-F1
#
_cell.length_a   1.000
_cell.length_b   1.000
_cell.length_c   1.000
_cell.angle_alpha   90.00
_cell.angle_beta   90.00
_cell.angle_gamma   90.00
#
_symmetry.space_group_name_H-M   'P 1'
#
loop_
_entity.id
_entity.type
_entity.pdbx_description
1 polymer ?
#
loop_
_entity_poly.entity_id
_entity_poly.type
_entity_poly.pdbx_seq_one_letter_code
_entity_poly.pdbx_strand_id
1 'polypeptide(L)'
;MASKKTESKKNEKTDKSEKALAAEKEQFVKLQLQSITKSITNVEAPIKEKYGRNIILGTHKEGGAVTFWSHAVSLPLSSNAILSWKFCHVVHKLLRDGHPNTLRDSRGHTASIRQLGTLWGNLHDRYGHIVALYAKLLCIKIDFHLKHLEIPPNLEAPEQVLDKAISIDINKVFDMTGEVLEYMEAALKLQETVFRQMESNSTSSTTPVGQCRLAPLVLIIQDCGPLYHFLVKLLFKLHSRIPVDALLGHRDRFREQFNSLTQFFERARGMEFFKSIIQIPDLPDEPPNFLRAASFADHVKPVVVQNETFPDYDDTETQQDFGEGNYQMYYGYNQFDPPTDLPEQRETEADTLRKELEVVKPELELIKVEAQRVVVHLKSQVNKLESELEDQRTHKQMALVENERLRMEVENLRAQTAVAASIQATVEDAGSRAQTAQMHFTRLKEKHAELVSRHADLMQKNAEMVKQLSGTQQAQEELLTHKQQMVVEVEQLKQDNSSKLEAQRAEIERLKQQLVTERAEMFQVHNTLQSKEKAGDELSSVLVGLQAEKETLLRIVKDQEAEIASLRQAAQLHQTTLQQERDRHQREMTALQNQLQEKLCREQELQLQMEKLRRELEEKRAEMLRAQSALNSKETTGDQLSSVLVGLQTEKEVLLRSVKEQEAEITNLRQATQLHQATLLQERDRSQRELAVLQSQMQAKLSQDSGLLQQRLQDEQFSLLQCAVVEAEGIVLDAVAKVDDPLHVRCISTPDYLINRAELTLASIDKMQQSHAAYLRNMDDASGLLRSVTQFSHLISDTIVNGAGTAHSAPTDQADRLTDNCRDCATHCLQYLKELKLKATLPRADPTAVRYVVQRILNQGQDLRPRGADVQKEELAEMVDKEMAATSTAIEDAVLRMDEILSQARRDSSGVKLEVNQNIIGSCSDLMKAIHMLVTAATDLQRDIVESGRGAGSVKDFYAKNSRWTEGLISASKAVGWGATQMLESADKVVTDKGKYEELIVCSHEIGASTAQLVAASKVKADRGNKKLQTLQQASRHVNDMAAVVVSSTKSGQMQIENKNSMDFSSISLIKLKTEEMDSQVKVLELEKELVNERIRLGELRKKHYEMGGIPMDTPPGNTVNSFDSSLPTVFPDPPNMELPSLDAFTLAPPRFEPLRLDPPKPEPPAPEPARTSSKRTSIFHKSGSRLKNAFR
;
A
#
# COMPACT_ATOMS: atom_id res chain seq x y z
N MET A 1 25.28 -46.75 66.01
CA MET A 1 24.40 -45.56 66.01
C MET A 1 25.05 -44.28 65.46
N ALA A 2 26.38 -44.19 65.30
CA ALA A 2 27.02 -42.99 64.73
C ALA A 2 26.82 -42.85 63.20
N SER A 3 26.87 -43.93 62.40
CA SER A 3 26.72 -43.84 60.93
C SER A 3 25.35 -43.37 60.44
N LYS A 4 24.25 -43.72 61.13
CA LYS A 4 22.88 -43.28 60.78
C LYS A 4 22.66 -41.78 61.01
N LYS A 5 23.37 -41.17 61.96
CA LYS A 5 23.27 -39.73 62.25
C LYS A 5 24.03 -38.88 61.23
N THR A 6 25.09 -39.42 60.64
CA THR A 6 25.84 -38.77 59.54
C THR A 6 25.10 -38.85 58.21
N GLU A 7 24.41 -39.95 57.87
CA GLU A 7 23.57 -40.03 56.67
C GLU A 7 22.34 -39.10 56.73
N SER A 8 21.65 -39.04 57.89
CA SER A 8 20.51 -38.14 58.09
C SER A 8 20.90 -36.66 57.96
N LYS A 9 22.06 -36.24 58.50
CA LYS A 9 22.56 -34.87 58.33
C LYS A 9 23.05 -34.56 56.91
N LYS A 10 23.48 -35.58 56.16
CA LYS A 10 23.90 -35.43 54.75
C LYS A 10 22.67 -35.26 53.85
N ASN A 11 21.62 -36.07 54.06
CA ASN A 11 20.34 -35.96 53.36
C ASN A 11 19.60 -34.64 53.66
N GLU A 12 19.65 -34.14 54.90
CA GLU A 12 19.01 -32.87 55.25
C GLU A 12 19.76 -31.65 54.67
N LYS A 13 21.08 -31.77 54.43
CA LYS A 13 21.87 -30.74 53.73
C LYS A 13 21.64 -30.76 52.22
N THR A 14 21.54 -31.93 51.60
CA THR A 14 21.20 -32.05 50.17
C THR A 14 19.78 -31.57 49.89
N ASP A 15 18.80 -31.89 50.75
CA ASP A 15 17.41 -31.44 50.58
C ASP A 15 17.26 -29.90 50.75
N LYS A 16 18.07 -29.28 51.64
CA LYS A 16 18.16 -27.80 51.73
C LYS A 16 18.84 -27.17 50.52
N SER A 17 19.85 -27.83 49.95
CA SER A 17 20.53 -27.38 48.73
C SER A 17 19.64 -27.50 47.48
N GLU A 18 18.84 -28.56 47.39
CA GLU A 18 17.89 -28.78 46.29
C GLU A 18 16.74 -27.78 46.35
N LYS A 19 16.20 -27.48 47.54
CA LYS A 19 15.18 -26.43 47.72
C LYS A 19 15.72 -25.04 47.40
N ALA A 20 16.97 -24.73 47.78
CA ALA A 20 17.61 -23.46 47.42
C ALA A 20 17.81 -23.33 45.90
N LEU A 21 18.24 -24.41 45.23
CA LEU A 21 18.40 -24.43 43.78
C LEU A 21 17.07 -24.32 43.03
N ALA A 22 16.00 -24.93 43.55
CA ALA A 22 14.65 -24.80 42.99
C ALA A 22 14.13 -23.36 43.12
N ALA A 23 14.34 -22.71 44.26
CA ALA A 23 13.97 -21.31 44.48
C ALA A 23 14.74 -20.35 43.56
N GLU A 24 16.05 -20.59 43.34
CA GLU A 24 16.84 -19.79 42.41
C GLU A 24 16.36 -19.93 40.96
N LYS A 25 15.98 -21.16 40.55
CA LYS A 25 15.40 -21.42 39.23
C LYS A 25 14.05 -20.71 39.06
N GLU A 26 13.18 -20.75 40.06
CA GLU A 26 11.89 -20.06 40.02
C GLU A 26 12.06 -18.54 39.93
N GLN A 27 12.98 -17.98 40.72
CA GLN A 27 13.31 -16.55 40.67
C GLN A 27 13.87 -16.14 39.31
N PHE A 28 14.75 -16.96 38.71
CA PHE A 28 15.27 -16.74 37.37
C PHE A 28 14.15 -16.70 36.31
N VAL A 29 13.27 -17.70 36.30
CA VAL A 29 12.14 -17.76 35.34
C VAL A 29 11.22 -16.54 35.51
N LYS A 30 10.95 -16.12 36.75
CA LYS A 30 10.14 -14.93 37.03
C LYS A 30 10.77 -13.64 36.48
N LEU A 31 12.09 -13.47 36.62
CA LEU A 31 12.82 -12.32 36.09
C LEU A 31 12.89 -12.33 34.55
N GLN A 32 13.06 -13.51 33.95
CA GLN A 32 13.00 -13.68 32.50
C GLN A 32 11.62 -13.31 31.95
N LEU A 33 10.56 -13.85 32.53
CA LEU A 33 9.18 -13.54 32.15
C LEU A 33 8.90 -12.03 32.25
N GLN A 34 9.30 -11.40 33.35
CA GLN A 34 9.14 -9.95 33.51
C GLN A 34 9.85 -9.17 32.39
N SER A 35 11.05 -9.59 32.01
CA SER A 35 11.82 -8.95 30.93
C SER A 35 11.16 -9.16 29.56
N ILE A 36 10.63 -10.35 29.29
CA ILE A 36 9.90 -10.68 28.04
C ILE A 36 8.62 -9.85 27.94
N THR A 37 7.78 -9.85 28.97
CA THR A 37 6.51 -9.11 28.99
C THR A 37 6.71 -7.60 28.88
N LYS A 38 7.81 -7.06 29.45
CA LYS A 38 8.13 -5.63 29.31
C LYS A 38 8.77 -5.27 27.97
N SER A 39 9.34 -6.24 27.24
CA SER A 39 9.95 -6.02 25.92
C SER A 39 8.94 -6.13 24.79
N ILE A 40 8.05 -7.14 24.86
CA ILE A 40 7.06 -7.44 23.82
C ILE A 40 5.69 -6.90 24.26
N THR A 41 5.49 -5.60 24.05
CA THR A 41 4.26 -4.87 24.41
C THR A 41 3.57 -4.28 23.18
N ASN A 42 2.27 -3.98 23.28
CA ASN A 42 1.50 -3.34 22.21
C ASN A 42 1.77 -1.83 22.09
N VAL A 43 2.59 -1.26 22.98
CA VAL A 43 2.95 0.16 22.98
C VAL A 43 3.96 0.43 21.86
N GLU A 44 3.71 1.44 21.04
CA GLU A 44 4.54 1.81 19.89
C GLU A 44 5.78 2.63 20.30
N ALA A 45 6.68 1.98 21.02
CA ALA A 45 7.94 2.55 21.51
C ALA A 45 9.07 1.50 21.40
N PRO A 46 10.34 1.91 21.24
CA PRO A 46 11.46 0.98 21.13
C PRO A 46 11.58 0.09 22.37
N ILE A 47 12.16 -1.09 22.19
CA ILE A 47 12.42 -2.02 23.29
C ILE A 47 13.50 -1.40 24.18
N LYS A 48 13.26 -1.34 25.49
CA LYS A 48 14.28 -0.86 26.44
C LYS A 48 15.44 -1.85 26.49
N GLU A 49 16.66 -1.37 26.26
CA GLU A 49 17.87 -2.21 26.18
C GLU A 49 18.11 -3.04 27.44
N LYS A 50 17.78 -2.52 28.64
CA LYS A 50 17.86 -3.29 29.91
C LYS A 50 17.13 -4.64 29.82
N TYR A 51 15.88 -4.65 29.34
CA TYR A 51 15.09 -5.88 29.26
C TYR A 51 15.55 -6.77 28.11
N GLY A 52 15.91 -6.19 26.97
CA GLY A 52 16.51 -6.92 25.86
C GLY A 52 17.77 -7.67 26.29
N ARG A 53 18.71 -6.98 26.95
CA ARG A 53 19.95 -7.55 27.48
C ARG A 53 19.68 -8.66 28.50
N ASN A 54 18.74 -8.47 29.42
CA ASN A 54 18.37 -9.50 30.39
C ASN A 54 17.86 -10.77 29.73
N ILE A 55 17.09 -10.66 28.64
CA ILE A 55 16.61 -11.83 27.89
C ILE A 55 17.79 -12.60 27.27
N ILE A 56 18.74 -11.92 26.62
CA ILE A 56 19.90 -12.61 26.01
C ILE A 56 20.82 -13.20 27.09
N LEU A 57 21.12 -12.48 28.17
CA LEU A 57 21.86 -13.02 29.31
C LEU A 57 21.16 -14.22 29.94
N GLY A 58 19.83 -14.22 29.94
CA GLY A 58 19.00 -15.36 30.32
C GLY A 58 19.35 -16.61 29.54
N THR A 59 19.48 -16.48 28.22
CA THR A 59 19.80 -17.64 27.37
C THR A 59 21.16 -18.25 27.66
N HIS A 60 22.15 -17.43 28.02
CA HIS A 60 23.48 -17.91 28.45
C HIS A 60 23.44 -18.56 29.83
N LYS A 61 22.60 -18.07 30.75
CA LYS A 61 22.43 -18.67 32.08
C LYS A 61 21.75 -20.05 32.01
N GLU A 62 20.79 -20.25 31.10
CA GLU A 62 20.09 -21.52 30.94
C GLU A 62 20.66 -22.46 29.86
N GLY A 63 21.62 -21.99 29.06
CA GLY A 63 22.27 -22.78 28.01
C GLY A 63 21.41 -22.97 26.75
N GLY A 64 20.45 -22.10 26.48
CA GLY A 64 19.48 -22.19 25.39
C GLY A 64 18.42 -21.08 25.50
N ALA A 65 17.37 -21.14 24.68
CA ALA A 65 16.27 -20.16 24.72
C ALA A 65 14.93 -20.79 25.15
N VAL A 66 15.00 -21.86 25.95
CA VAL A 66 13.84 -22.65 26.37
C VAL A 66 12.85 -21.81 27.17
N THR A 67 13.31 -20.99 28.11
CA THR A 67 12.40 -20.14 28.91
C THR A 67 11.81 -19.02 28.07
N PHE A 68 12.55 -18.50 27.09
CA PHE A 68 12.00 -17.52 26.16
C PHE A 68 10.87 -18.14 25.33
N TRP A 69 11.13 -19.28 24.69
CA TRP A 69 10.15 -19.91 23.80
C TRP A 69 8.92 -20.43 24.52
N SER A 70 9.06 -20.95 25.75
CA SER A 70 7.92 -21.40 26.56
C SER A 70 6.91 -20.29 26.86
N HIS A 71 7.38 -19.04 27.00
CA HIS A 71 6.53 -17.88 27.20
C HIS A 71 6.13 -17.20 25.89
N ALA A 72 7.03 -17.11 24.92
CA ALA A 72 6.78 -16.42 23.66
C ALA A 72 5.61 -17.03 22.88
N VAL A 73 5.43 -18.36 22.93
CA VAL A 73 4.29 -19.05 22.30
C VAL A 73 2.94 -18.73 22.95
N SER A 74 2.94 -18.28 24.21
CA SER A 74 1.72 -17.88 24.93
C SER A 74 1.31 -16.42 24.67
N LEU A 75 2.18 -15.63 24.01
CA LEU A 75 1.87 -14.23 23.70
C LEU A 75 0.79 -14.16 22.62
N PRO A 76 -0.17 -13.23 22.70
CA PRO A 76 -1.24 -13.08 21.72
C PRO A 76 -0.73 -12.37 20.45
N LEU A 77 0.24 -12.96 19.75
CA LEU A 77 0.91 -12.36 18.60
C LEU A 77 -0.06 -12.07 17.44
N SER A 78 -1.09 -12.90 17.26
CA SER A 78 -2.15 -12.69 16.25
C SER A 78 -3.07 -11.50 16.53
N SER A 79 -3.06 -10.95 17.75
CA SER A 79 -3.95 -9.85 18.14
C SER A 79 -3.43 -8.46 17.75
N ASN A 80 -2.11 -8.28 17.61
CA ASN A 80 -1.52 -6.97 17.37
C ASN A 80 -0.20 -7.07 16.58
N ALA A 81 -0.11 -6.30 15.49
CA ALA A 81 1.05 -6.30 14.61
C ALA A 81 2.30 -5.68 15.26
N ILE A 82 2.16 -4.72 16.19
CA ILE A 82 3.29 -4.13 16.94
C ILE A 82 3.89 -5.16 17.91
N LEU A 83 3.04 -5.96 18.58
CA LEU A 83 3.51 -7.09 19.40
C LEU A 83 4.34 -8.05 18.54
N SER A 84 3.82 -8.41 17.38
CA SER A 84 4.50 -9.31 16.43
C SER A 84 5.81 -8.72 15.89
N TRP A 85 5.84 -7.41 15.62
CA TRP A 85 7.04 -6.68 15.19
C TRP A 85 8.13 -6.72 16.25
N LYS A 86 7.78 -6.44 17.51
CA LYS A 86 8.71 -6.51 18.63
C LYS A 86 9.14 -7.93 18.95
N PHE A 87 8.25 -8.91 18.82
CA PHE A 87 8.60 -10.33 18.92
C PHE A 87 9.66 -10.71 17.88
N CYS A 88 9.46 -10.36 16.61
CA CYS A 88 10.45 -10.61 15.56
C CYS A 88 11.79 -9.94 15.88
N HIS A 89 11.77 -8.71 16.41
CA HIS A 89 12.97 -8.01 16.85
C HIS A 89 13.71 -8.75 17.97
N VAL A 90 13.01 -9.23 19.00
CA VAL A 90 13.64 -9.98 20.11
C VAL A 90 14.20 -11.31 19.62
N VAL A 91 13.47 -12.04 18.77
CA VAL A 91 13.97 -13.28 18.16
C VAL A 91 15.23 -13.01 17.34
N HIS A 92 15.28 -11.92 16.57
CA HIS A 92 16.48 -11.55 15.83
C HIS A 92 17.67 -11.26 16.76
N LYS A 93 17.46 -10.48 17.84
CA LYS A 93 18.49 -10.23 18.86
C LYS A 93 18.99 -11.53 19.49
N LEU A 94 18.08 -12.44 19.82
CA LEU A 94 18.40 -13.74 20.43
C LEU A 94 19.20 -14.65 19.49
N LEU A 95 18.84 -14.70 18.21
CA LEU A 95 19.62 -15.44 17.23
C LEU A 95 21.03 -14.88 17.13
N ARG A 96 21.19 -13.55 17.12
CA ARG A 96 22.50 -12.90 16.97
C ARG A 96 23.39 -13.06 18.22
N ASP A 97 22.88 -12.68 19.39
CA ASP A 97 23.68 -12.46 20.60
C ASP A 97 23.37 -13.45 21.76
N GLY A 98 22.38 -14.33 21.57
CA GLY A 98 22.02 -15.36 22.54
C GLY A 98 23.00 -16.54 22.59
N HIS A 99 22.73 -17.50 23.46
CA HIS A 99 23.51 -18.73 23.55
C HIS A 99 23.44 -19.51 22.21
N PRO A 100 24.51 -20.20 21.75
CA PRO A 100 24.50 -20.93 20.47
C PRO A 100 23.35 -21.93 20.28
N ASN A 101 22.88 -22.57 21.36
CA ASN A 101 21.73 -23.48 21.31
C ASN A 101 20.40 -22.78 20.95
N THR A 102 20.32 -21.45 21.08
CA THR A 102 19.14 -20.66 20.69
C THR A 102 18.72 -20.93 19.25
N LEU A 103 19.69 -21.12 18.34
CA LEU A 103 19.41 -21.49 16.95
C LEU A 103 18.68 -22.84 16.87
N ARG A 104 19.15 -23.84 17.62
CA ARG A 104 18.55 -25.18 17.68
C ARG A 104 17.16 -25.14 18.31
N ASP A 105 17.00 -24.40 19.39
CA ASP A 105 15.73 -24.27 20.10
C ASP A 105 14.69 -23.53 19.23
N SER A 106 15.12 -22.55 18.44
CA SER A 106 14.24 -21.80 17.53
C SER A 106 13.75 -22.63 16.33
N ARG A 107 14.45 -23.73 15.96
CA ARG A 107 14.06 -24.61 14.84
C ARG A 107 12.64 -25.15 14.97
N GLY A 108 12.23 -25.53 16.18
CA GLY A 108 10.89 -26.05 16.45
C GLY A 108 9.79 -25.01 16.25
N HIS A 109 10.14 -23.73 16.27
CA HIS A 109 9.21 -22.60 16.20
C HIS A 109 9.20 -21.93 14.81
N THR A 110 10.05 -22.33 13.87
CA THR A 110 10.08 -21.77 12.50
C THR A 110 8.72 -21.86 11.80
N ALA A 111 7.97 -22.95 12.01
CA ALA A 111 6.61 -23.09 11.47
C ALA A 111 5.66 -22.01 12.01
N SER A 112 5.70 -21.74 13.31
CA SER A 112 4.90 -20.70 13.97
C SER A 112 5.30 -19.29 13.51
N ILE A 113 6.60 -19.02 13.35
CA ILE A 113 7.09 -17.74 12.79
C ILE A 113 6.59 -17.57 11.35
N ARG A 114 6.64 -18.62 10.53
CA ARG A 114 6.15 -18.59 9.15
C ARG A 114 4.64 -18.33 9.09
N GLN A 115 3.86 -19.02 9.93
CA GLN A 115 2.42 -18.80 10.05
C GLN A 115 2.09 -17.37 10.50
N LEU A 116 2.85 -16.81 11.44
CA LEU A 116 2.73 -15.42 11.86
C LEU A 116 2.94 -14.47 10.66
N GLY A 117 3.95 -14.74 9.84
CA GLY A 117 4.20 -13.98 8.61
C GLY A 117 3.07 -14.09 7.60
N THR A 118 2.53 -15.28 7.38
CA THR A 118 1.38 -15.50 6.48
C THR A 118 0.12 -14.79 6.97
N LEU A 119 -0.17 -14.86 8.28
CA LEU A 119 -1.31 -14.17 8.90
C LEU A 119 -1.26 -12.66 8.62
N TRP A 120 -0.14 -12.03 8.98
CA TRP A 120 0.01 -10.59 8.84
C TRP A 120 0.20 -10.12 7.39
N GLY A 121 0.73 -10.99 6.52
CA GLY A 121 0.81 -10.75 5.08
C GLY A 121 -0.56 -10.65 4.40
N ASN A 122 -1.55 -11.43 4.87
CA ASN A 122 -2.90 -11.42 4.32
C ASN A 122 -3.74 -10.22 4.78
N LEU A 123 -3.46 -9.67 5.97
CA LEU A 123 -4.25 -8.59 6.57
C LEU A 123 -3.94 -7.19 6.03
N HIS A 124 -2.87 -7.02 5.24
CA HIS A 124 -2.49 -5.75 4.59
C HIS A 124 -2.45 -4.52 5.52
N ASP A 125 -2.21 -4.71 6.82
CA ASP A 125 -1.97 -3.64 7.81
C ASP A 125 -0.54 -3.09 7.69
N ARG A 126 -0.30 -1.84 8.10
CA ARG A 126 0.99 -1.14 8.03
C ARG A 126 2.11 -1.95 8.70
N TYR A 127 1.97 -2.28 9.99
CA TYR A 127 2.92 -3.16 10.66
C TYR A 127 2.83 -4.60 10.13
N GLY A 128 1.64 -5.05 9.73
CA GLY A 128 1.44 -6.40 9.22
C GLY A 128 2.36 -6.75 8.04
N HIS A 129 2.53 -5.83 7.09
CA HIS A 129 3.39 -6.06 5.94
C HIS A 129 4.88 -6.19 6.32
N ILE A 130 5.40 -5.31 7.19
CA ILE A 130 6.79 -5.40 7.66
C ILE A 130 7.00 -6.61 8.58
N VAL A 131 6.00 -7.03 9.36
CA VAL A 131 6.03 -8.28 10.14
C VAL A 131 6.14 -9.49 9.22
N ALA A 132 5.37 -9.53 8.12
CA ALA A 132 5.43 -10.63 7.16
C ALA A 132 6.83 -10.77 6.54
N LEU A 133 7.42 -9.64 6.12
CA LEU A 133 8.78 -9.60 5.59
C LEU A 133 9.82 -10.00 6.65
N TYR A 134 9.65 -9.56 7.90
CA TYR A 134 10.58 -9.89 8.97
C TYR A 134 10.50 -11.37 9.39
N ALA A 135 9.30 -11.94 9.48
CA ALA A 135 9.11 -13.37 9.71
C ALA A 135 9.78 -14.21 8.61
N LYS A 136 9.68 -13.79 7.34
CA LYS A 136 10.38 -14.44 6.21
C LYS A 136 11.90 -14.36 6.40
N LEU A 137 12.44 -13.18 6.71
CA LEU A 137 13.87 -12.98 6.99
C LEU A 137 14.36 -13.89 8.12
N LEU A 138 13.62 -13.99 9.22
CA LEU A 138 13.97 -14.85 10.36
C LEU A 138 13.98 -16.34 9.98
N CYS A 139 13.02 -16.79 9.18
CA CYS A 139 13.02 -18.17 8.70
C CYS A 139 14.25 -18.45 7.83
N ILE A 140 14.58 -17.55 6.89
CA ILE A 140 15.77 -17.67 6.04
C ILE A 140 17.05 -17.70 6.90
N LYS A 141 17.16 -16.80 7.89
CA LYS A 141 18.29 -16.76 8.84
C LYS A 141 18.44 -18.10 9.59
N ILE A 142 17.36 -18.61 10.18
CA ILE A 142 17.38 -19.88 10.93
C ILE A 142 17.79 -21.04 10.01
N ASP A 143 17.16 -21.16 8.84
CA ASP A 143 17.41 -22.26 7.91
C ASP A 143 18.86 -22.20 7.37
N PHE A 144 19.37 -21.01 7.04
CA PHE A 144 20.75 -20.80 6.60
C PHE A 144 21.77 -21.25 7.65
N HIS A 145 21.64 -20.80 8.90
CA HIS A 145 22.59 -21.14 9.95
C HIS A 145 22.46 -22.59 10.44
N LEU A 146 21.29 -23.22 10.31
CA LEU A 146 21.14 -24.66 10.55
C LEU A 146 21.82 -25.51 9.47
N LYS A 147 21.88 -25.00 8.23
CA LYS A 147 22.56 -25.67 7.10
C LYS A 147 24.08 -25.45 7.15
N HIS A 148 24.53 -24.26 7.52
CA HIS A 148 25.95 -23.85 7.59
C HIS A 148 26.36 -23.55 9.02
N LEU A 149 26.44 -24.59 9.86
CA LEU A 149 26.71 -24.50 11.30
C LEU A 149 28.07 -23.85 11.63
N GLU A 150 29.00 -23.86 10.67
CA GLU A 150 30.30 -23.18 10.78
C GLU A 150 30.20 -21.66 10.75
N ILE A 151 29.11 -21.10 10.20
CA ILE A 151 28.86 -19.66 10.17
C ILE A 151 27.96 -19.31 11.37
N PRO A 152 28.46 -18.59 12.39
CA PRO A 152 27.64 -18.25 13.54
C PRO A 152 26.50 -17.30 13.14
N PRO A 153 25.35 -17.34 13.83
CA PRO A 153 24.20 -16.46 13.59
C PRO A 153 24.46 -14.93 13.66
N ASN A 154 25.53 -14.49 14.33
CA ASN A 154 25.96 -13.08 14.29
C ASN A 154 26.78 -12.73 13.04
N LEU A 155 27.03 -13.71 12.15
CA LEU A 155 27.80 -13.59 10.91
C LEU A 155 29.27 -13.16 11.10
N GLU A 156 29.75 -13.10 12.34
CA GLU A 156 31.14 -12.82 12.67
C GLU A 156 31.97 -14.11 12.63
N ALA A 157 32.08 -14.70 11.44
CA ALA A 157 32.95 -15.86 11.22
C ALA A 157 34.42 -15.42 11.11
N PRO A 158 35.37 -16.12 11.77
CA PRO A 158 36.80 -15.95 11.51
C PRO A 158 37.11 -16.25 10.04
N GLU A 159 38.03 -15.50 9.43
CA GLU A 159 38.30 -15.61 8.00
C GLU A 159 38.73 -17.02 7.56
N GLN A 160 39.44 -17.72 8.44
CA GLN A 160 39.88 -19.11 8.26
C GLN A 160 38.71 -20.10 8.15
N VAL A 161 37.59 -19.82 8.82
CA VAL A 161 36.39 -20.67 8.79
C VAL A 161 35.67 -20.49 7.45
N LEU A 162 35.57 -19.24 7.00
CA LEU A 162 34.99 -18.91 5.71
C LEU A 162 35.83 -19.49 4.56
N ASP A 163 37.16 -19.38 4.63
CA ASP A 163 38.05 -19.97 3.61
C ASP A 163 37.94 -21.51 3.58
N LYS A 164 37.76 -22.15 4.73
CA LYS A 164 37.48 -23.59 4.82
C LYS A 164 36.15 -23.94 4.17
N ALA A 165 35.06 -23.22 4.49
CA ALA A 165 33.75 -23.44 3.89
C ALA A 165 33.79 -23.28 2.35
N ILE A 166 34.56 -22.31 1.86
CA ILE A 166 34.78 -22.02 0.44
C ILE A 166 35.67 -23.08 -0.26
N SER A 167 36.46 -23.85 0.49
CA SER A 167 37.48 -24.76 -0.07
C SER A 167 37.00 -26.18 -0.38
N ILE A 168 35.84 -26.60 0.13
CA ILE A 168 35.50 -28.03 0.24
C ILE A 168 34.73 -28.57 -0.97
N ASP A 169 33.89 -27.77 -1.64
CA ASP A 169 33.13 -28.18 -2.85
C ASP A 169 32.57 -26.96 -3.60
N ILE A 170 32.77 -26.88 -4.92
CA ILE A 170 32.27 -25.75 -5.73
C ILE A 170 30.74 -25.72 -5.83
N ASN A 171 30.07 -26.88 -5.78
CA ASN A 171 28.61 -26.95 -5.79
C ASN A 171 28.04 -26.39 -4.49
N LYS A 172 28.68 -26.71 -3.35
CA LYS A 172 28.30 -26.11 -2.06
C LYS A 172 28.53 -24.60 -2.03
N VAL A 173 29.62 -24.12 -2.63
CA VAL A 173 29.87 -22.68 -2.79
C VAL A 173 28.77 -22.03 -3.65
N PHE A 174 28.33 -22.70 -4.71
CA PHE A 174 27.25 -22.21 -5.58
C PHE A 174 25.92 -22.11 -4.80
N ASP A 175 25.52 -23.17 -4.11
CA ASP A 175 24.31 -23.20 -3.29
C ASP A 175 24.37 -22.13 -2.17
N MET A 176 25.49 -22.06 -1.45
CA MET A 176 25.70 -21.05 -0.41
C MET A 176 25.64 -19.63 -0.97
N THR A 177 26.16 -19.38 -2.18
CA THR A 177 26.06 -18.06 -2.81
C THR A 177 24.61 -17.69 -3.08
N GLY A 178 23.81 -18.63 -3.60
CA GLY A 178 22.37 -18.42 -3.81
C GLY A 178 21.63 -18.09 -2.52
N GLU A 179 21.92 -18.83 -1.44
CA GLU A 179 21.29 -18.62 -0.14
C GLU A 179 21.70 -17.30 0.52
N VAL A 180 22.97 -16.90 0.43
CA VAL A 180 23.43 -15.59 0.93
C VAL A 180 22.80 -14.46 0.11
N LEU A 181 22.63 -14.61 -1.21
CA LEU A 181 21.91 -13.65 -2.04
C LEU A 181 20.44 -13.53 -1.61
N GLU A 182 19.76 -14.64 -1.32
CA GLU A 182 18.37 -14.63 -0.81
C GLU A 182 18.25 -13.99 0.57
N TYR A 183 19.23 -14.24 1.45
CA TYR A 183 19.28 -13.63 2.77
C TYR A 183 19.46 -12.10 2.66
N MET A 184 20.44 -11.64 1.87
CA MET A 184 20.64 -10.21 1.60
C MET A 184 19.39 -9.56 0.98
N GLU A 185 18.74 -10.23 0.02
CA GLU A 185 17.53 -9.74 -0.63
C GLU A 185 16.37 -9.56 0.35
N ALA A 186 16.13 -10.55 1.23
CA ALA A 186 15.08 -10.45 2.25
C ALA A 186 15.34 -9.31 3.24
N ALA A 187 16.60 -9.09 3.63
CA ALA A 187 17.03 -7.98 4.48
C ALA A 187 16.79 -6.61 3.81
N LEU A 188 17.22 -6.46 2.55
CA LEU A 188 17.06 -5.22 1.79
C LEU A 188 15.58 -4.92 1.47
N LYS A 189 14.76 -5.95 1.23
CA LYS A 189 13.31 -5.77 1.01
C LYS A 189 12.60 -5.27 2.26
N LEU A 190 12.98 -5.79 3.43
CA LEU A 190 12.44 -5.35 4.70
C LEU A 190 12.80 -3.89 4.99
N GLN A 191 14.08 -3.50 4.82
CA GLN A 191 14.49 -2.11 5.08
C GLN A 191 13.81 -1.12 4.13
N GLU A 192 13.72 -1.44 2.84
CA GLU A 192 13.08 -0.57 1.82
C GLU A 192 11.63 -0.28 2.22
N THR A 193 10.92 -1.32 2.64
CA THR A 193 9.52 -1.22 3.08
C THR A 193 9.37 -0.39 4.35
N VAL A 194 10.27 -0.56 5.33
CA VAL A 194 10.26 0.24 6.57
C VAL A 194 10.52 1.72 6.26
N PHE A 195 11.50 2.04 5.42
CA PHE A 195 11.79 3.41 5.02
C PHE A 195 10.64 4.06 4.25
N ARG A 196 10.05 3.35 3.30
CA ARG A 196 8.85 3.83 2.58
C ARG A 196 7.69 4.12 3.53
N GLN A 197 7.47 3.29 4.55
CA GLN A 197 6.44 3.54 5.56
C GLN A 197 6.75 4.75 6.45
N MET A 198 8.03 4.99 6.76
CA MET A 198 8.46 6.17 7.51
C MET A 198 8.20 7.46 6.71
N GLU A 199 8.51 7.46 5.41
CA GLU A 199 8.25 8.58 4.50
C GLU A 199 6.75 8.86 4.32
N SER A 200 5.96 7.81 4.03
CA SER A 200 4.52 7.98 3.76
C SER A 200 3.75 8.51 4.97
N ASN A 201 4.23 8.23 6.18
CA ASN A 201 3.60 8.66 7.44
C ASN A 201 4.24 9.92 8.04
N SER A 202 5.20 10.56 7.36
CA SER A 202 5.97 11.71 7.85
C SER A 202 6.52 11.52 9.27
N THR A 203 6.87 10.29 9.63
CA THR A 203 7.28 9.94 11.00
C THR A 203 8.75 10.26 11.18
N SER A 204 9.08 11.12 12.16
CA SER A 204 10.48 11.49 12.42
C SER A 204 11.26 10.33 13.10
N SER A 205 12.53 10.17 12.71
CA SER A 205 13.47 9.20 13.31
C SER A 205 13.73 9.44 14.80
N THR A 206 13.44 10.63 15.32
CA THR A 206 13.63 11.00 16.73
C THR A 206 12.42 10.68 17.62
N THR A 207 11.27 10.30 17.04
CA THR A 207 10.06 9.99 17.80
C THR A 207 10.07 8.55 18.31
N PRO A 208 9.48 8.22 19.48
CA PRO A 208 9.40 6.84 19.97
C PRO A 208 8.75 5.87 18.96
N VAL A 209 7.76 6.37 18.23
CA VAL A 209 7.04 5.66 17.16
C VAL A 209 7.95 5.36 15.97
N GLY A 210 8.76 6.32 15.53
CA GLY A 210 9.78 6.13 14.51
C GLY A 210 10.89 5.19 14.96
N GLN A 211 11.38 5.35 16.18
CA GLN A 211 12.41 4.49 16.78
C GLN A 211 11.94 3.04 16.91
N CYS A 212 10.66 2.79 17.24
CA CYS A 212 10.09 1.45 17.28
C CYS A 212 10.19 0.73 15.92
N ARG A 213 10.01 1.45 14.81
CA ARG A 213 10.16 0.91 13.45
C ARG A 213 11.62 0.78 13.02
N LEU A 214 12.47 1.74 13.38
CA LEU A 214 13.87 1.78 12.96
C LEU A 214 14.77 0.83 13.76
N ALA A 215 14.46 0.54 15.03
CA ALA A 215 15.33 -0.26 15.90
C ALA A 215 15.70 -1.64 15.31
N PRO A 216 14.78 -2.41 14.70
CA PRO A 216 15.16 -3.66 14.03
C PRO A 216 16.14 -3.51 12.88
N LEU A 217 16.16 -2.35 12.19
CA LEU A 217 17.08 -2.11 11.09
C LEU A 217 18.54 -2.00 11.57
N VAL A 218 18.78 -1.74 12.85
CA VAL A 218 20.14 -1.81 13.43
C VAL A 218 20.73 -3.21 13.23
N LEU A 219 19.94 -4.26 13.52
CA LEU A 219 20.36 -5.65 13.32
C LEU A 219 20.51 -5.99 11.83
N ILE A 220 19.63 -5.43 10.98
CA ILE A 220 19.74 -5.63 9.52
C ILE A 220 21.04 -5.01 8.99
N ILE A 221 21.41 -3.82 9.43
CA ILE A 221 22.68 -3.18 9.04
C ILE A 221 23.86 -4.03 9.50
N GLN A 222 23.82 -4.55 10.73
CA GLN A 222 24.84 -5.44 11.27
C GLN A 222 24.96 -6.77 10.48
N ASP A 223 23.85 -7.31 9.97
CA ASP A 223 23.85 -8.52 9.14
C ASP A 223 24.34 -8.24 7.70
N CYS A 224 23.90 -7.13 7.09
CA CYS A 224 24.20 -6.82 5.69
C CYS A 224 25.71 -6.61 5.41
N GLY A 225 26.47 -6.05 6.36
CA GLY A 225 27.92 -5.86 6.18
C GLY A 225 28.67 -7.19 5.95
N PRO A 226 28.59 -8.14 6.89
CA PRO A 226 29.12 -9.49 6.73
C PRO A 226 28.55 -10.25 5.51
N LEU A 227 27.24 -10.17 5.25
CA LEU A 227 26.63 -10.82 4.07
C LEU A 227 27.24 -10.30 2.76
N TYR A 228 27.46 -8.99 2.64
CA TYR A 228 28.16 -8.40 1.48
C TYR A 228 29.58 -8.96 1.36
N HIS A 229 30.32 -9.01 2.47
CA HIS A 229 31.67 -9.58 2.47
C HIS A 229 31.70 -11.04 2.02
N PHE A 230 30.73 -11.85 2.48
CA PHE A 230 30.57 -13.25 2.06
C PHE A 230 30.28 -13.36 0.57
N LEU A 231 29.33 -12.56 0.05
CA LEU A 231 28.99 -12.54 -1.37
C LEU A 231 30.21 -12.24 -2.24
N VAL A 232 31.03 -11.26 -1.85
CA VAL A 232 32.24 -10.92 -2.61
C VAL A 232 33.20 -12.12 -2.65
N LYS A 233 33.50 -12.74 -1.50
CA LYS A 233 34.42 -13.90 -1.45
C LYS A 233 33.88 -15.11 -2.22
N LEU A 234 32.60 -15.42 -2.06
CA LEU A 234 31.94 -16.54 -2.73
C LEU A 234 31.92 -16.34 -4.25
N LEU A 235 31.56 -15.15 -4.74
CA LEU A 235 31.52 -14.86 -6.17
C LEU A 235 32.90 -14.89 -6.82
N PHE A 236 33.94 -14.36 -6.16
CA PHE A 236 35.32 -14.52 -6.65
C PHE A 236 35.74 -15.99 -6.71
N LYS A 237 35.33 -16.81 -5.73
CA LYS A 237 35.59 -18.26 -5.77
C LYS A 237 34.87 -18.93 -6.95
N LEU A 238 33.59 -18.64 -7.16
CA LEU A 238 32.83 -19.21 -8.28
C LEU A 238 33.46 -18.83 -9.62
N HIS A 239 33.84 -17.57 -9.79
CA HIS A 239 34.52 -17.09 -11.00
C HIS A 239 35.88 -17.76 -11.26
N SER A 240 36.54 -18.30 -10.23
CA SER A 240 37.79 -19.06 -10.40
C SER A 240 37.60 -20.46 -10.99
N ARG A 241 36.36 -20.99 -11.04
CA ARG A 241 36.06 -22.39 -11.42
C ARG A 241 34.90 -22.56 -12.40
N ILE A 242 34.00 -21.58 -12.51
CA ILE A 242 32.79 -21.64 -13.33
C ILE A 242 32.91 -20.61 -14.48
N PRO A 243 32.46 -20.96 -15.71
CA PRO A 243 32.46 -20.04 -16.84
C PRO A 243 31.71 -18.73 -16.57
N VAL A 244 32.20 -17.65 -17.17
CA VAL A 244 31.67 -16.28 -16.96
C VAL A 244 30.19 -16.18 -17.31
N ASP A 245 29.74 -16.85 -18.36
CA ASP A 245 28.37 -16.77 -18.85
C ASP A 245 27.37 -17.43 -17.87
N ALA A 246 27.78 -18.51 -17.20
CA ALA A 246 26.92 -19.23 -16.24
C ALA A 246 26.66 -18.43 -14.95
N LEU A 247 27.53 -17.46 -14.63
CA LEU A 247 27.41 -16.62 -13.43
C LEU A 247 26.79 -15.25 -13.70
N LEU A 248 26.28 -14.99 -14.92
CA LEU A 248 25.69 -13.69 -15.27
C LEU A 248 24.58 -13.28 -14.30
N GLY A 249 23.61 -14.17 -14.05
CA GLY A 249 22.51 -13.89 -13.12
C GLY A 249 22.95 -13.64 -11.68
N HIS A 250 24.05 -14.26 -11.22
CA HIS A 250 24.60 -14.00 -9.90
C HIS A 250 25.22 -12.60 -9.80
N ARG A 251 25.94 -12.17 -10.85
CA ARG A 251 26.52 -10.81 -10.92
C ARG A 251 25.44 -9.74 -10.99
N ASP A 252 24.38 -9.97 -11.77
CA ASP A 252 23.28 -9.02 -11.91
C ASP A 252 22.55 -8.84 -10.57
N ARG A 253 22.18 -9.96 -9.91
CA ARG A 253 21.59 -9.92 -8.56
C ARG A 253 22.50 -9.23 -7.55
N PHE A 254 23.80 -9.54 -7.55
CA PHE A 254 24.76 -8.88 -6.67
C PHE A 254 24.84 -7.37 -6.94
N ARG A 255 24.83 -6.94 -8.20
CA ARG A 255 24.91 -5.52 -8.58
C ARG A 255 23.68 -4.75 -8.11
N GLU A 256 22.49 -5.33 -8.27
CA GLU A 256 21.25 -4.75 -7.75
C GLU A 256 21.30 -4.64 -6.22
N GLN A 257 21.68 -5.71 -5.54
CA GLN A 257 21.80 -5.73 -4.08
C GLN A 257 22.86 -4.75 -3.56
N PHE A 258 23.99 -4.61 -4.27
CA PHE A 258 25.02 -3.63 -3.95
C PHE A 258 24.48 -2.20 -4.02
N ASN A 259 23.81 -1.85 -5.12
CA ASN A 259 23.21 -0.51 -5.27
C ASN A 259 22.19 -0.22 -4.17
N SER A 260 21.31 -1.18 -3.87
CA SER A 260 20.33 -1.07 -2.79
C SER A 260 20.98 -0.96 -1.42
N LEU A 261 22.07 -1.69 -1.17
CA LEU A 261 22.81 -1.65 0.09
C LEU A 261 23.55 -0.31 0.27
N THR A 262 24.18 0.21 -0.77
CA THR A 262 24.83 1.53 -0.75
C THR A 262 23.81 2.62 -0.41
N GLN A 263 22.66 2.64 -1.10
CA GLN A 263 21.57 3.58 -0.79
C GLN A 263 21.06 3.41 0.65
N PHE A 264 20.93 2.16 1.12
CA PHE A 264 20.51 1.87 2.49
C PHE A 264 21.48 2.47 3.52
N PHE A 265 22.78 2.21 3.37
CA PHE A 265 23.81 2.67 4.30
C PHE A 265 23.97 4.19 4.28
N GLU A 266 23.98 4.82 3.10
CA GLU A 266 24.03 6.29 2.96
C GLU A 266 22.84 6.94 3.66
N ARG A 267 21.64 6.42 3.38
CA ARG A 267 20.40 6.96 3.95
C ARG A 267 20.32 6.75 5.46
N ALA A 268 20.68 5.56 5.95
CA ALA A 268 20.72 5.26 7.38
C ALA A 268 21.74 6.16 8.11
N ARG A 269 22.91 6.38 7.52
CA ARG A 269 23.94 7.28 8.06
C ARG A 269 23.47 8.74 8.16
N GLY A 270 22.55 9.15 7.29
CA GLY A 270 21.90 10.46 7.35
C GLY A 270 20.98 10.64 8.57
N MET A 271 20.43 9.58 9.16
CA MET A 271 19.43 9.67 10.23
C MET A 271 20.05 9.77 11.62
N GLU A 272 19.51 10.65 12.47
CA GLU A 272 19.99 10.88 13.84
C GLU A 272 19.88 9.63 14.73
N PHE A 273 18.81 8.83 14.55
CA PHE A 273 18.61 7.60 15.30
C PHE A 273 19.76 6.59 15.14
N PHE A 274 20.26 6.37 13.92
CA PHE A 274 21.35 5.41 13.72
C PHE A 274 22.68 5.99 14.21
N LYS A 275 22.92 7.30 14.00
CA LYS A 275 24.15 7.97 14.47
C LYS A 275 24.37 7.85 15.97
N SER A 276 23.33 7.71 16.78
CA SER A 276 23.47 7.56 18.24
C SER A 276 23.73 6.11 18.67
N ILE A 277 23.41 5.11 17.84
CA ILE A 277 23.45 3.69 18.22
C ILE A 277 24.61 2.95 17.54
N ILE A 278 24.86 3.23 16.26
CA ILE A 278 25.87 2.53 15.44
C ILE A 278 26.64 3.48 14.52
N GLN A 279 27.89 3.12 14.25
CA GLN A 279 28.69 3.68 13.19
C GLN A 279 28.60 2.78 11.94
N ILE A 280 28.05 3.34 10.86
CA ILE A 280 27.83 2.63 9.59
C ILE A 280 29.00 2.89 8.64
N PRO A 281 29.74 1.86 8.18
CA PRO A 281 30.92 2.01 7.34
C PRO A 281 30.57 2.52 5.94
N ASP A 282 31.58 3.07 5.25
CA ASP A 282 31.52 3.38 3.83
C ASP A 282 31.67 2.13 2.98
N LEU A 283 30.84 2.05 1.94
CA LEU A 283 31.00 1.08 0.86
C LEU A 283 31.75 1.75 -0.30
N PRO A 284 32.48 0.98 -1.12
CA PRO A 284 33.17 1.52 -2.29
C PRO A 284 32.18 2.16 -3.28
N ASP A 285 32.64 3.11 -4.08
CA ASP A 285 31.80 3.81 -5.09
C ASP A 285 31.32 2.88 -6.21
N GLU A 286 32.10 1.84 -6.53
CA GLU A 286 31.77 0.84 -7.55
C GLU A 286 31.82 -0.58 -6.96
N PRO A 287 30.94 -1.50 -7.44
CA PRO A 287 30.98 -2.89 -7.01
C PRO A 287 32.27 -3.58 -7.49
N PRO A 288 32.79 -4.58 -6.74
CA PRO A 288 33.97 -5.34 -7.14
C PRO A 288 33.82 -5.97 -8.53
N ASN A 289 34.87 -5.85 -9.35
CA ASN A 289 34.89 -6.49 -10.66
C ASN A 289 35.32 -7.95 -10.55
N PHE A 290 34.35 -8.86 -10.50
CA PHE A 290 34.60 -10.31 -10.36
C PHE A 290 35.37 -10.95 -11.53
N LEU A 291 35.48 -10.26 -12.67
CA LEU A 291 36.28 -10.74 -13.82
C LEU A 291 37.76 -10.39 -13.68
N ARG A 292 38.12 -9.54 -12.71
CA ARG A 292 39.50 -9.13 -12.43
C ARG A 292 39.89 -9.62 -11.04
N ALA A 293 40.70 -10.67 -10.98
CA ALA A 293 41.18 -11.21 -9.70
C ALA A 293 41.90 -10.16 -8.83
N ALA A 294 42.56 -9.17 -9.46
CA ALA A 294 43.19 -8.05 -8.75
C ALA A 294 42.19 -7.21 -7.93
N SER A 295 40.94 -7.07 -8.38
CA SER A 295 39.88 -6.34 -7.67
C SER A 295 39.47 -7.00 -6.35
N PHE A 296 39.90 -8.23 -6.09
CA PHE A 296 39.73 -8.85 -4.78
C PHE A 296 40.70 -8.28 -3.73
N ALA A 297 41.89 -7.84 -4.14
CA ALA A 297 42.88 -7.27 -3.23
C ALA A 297 42.45 -5.90 -2.67
N ASP A 298 41.60 -5.18 -3.41
CA ASP A 298 41.06 -3.87 -3.02
C ASP A 298 39.83 -3.98 -2.09
N HIS A 299 39.30 -5.18 -1.89
CA HIS A 299 38.10 -5.40 -1.09
C HIS A 299 38.39 -5.30 0.41
N VAL A 300 37.68 -4.39 1.09
CA VAL A 300 37.75 -4.22 2.55
C VAL A 300 36.43 -4.70 3.16
N LYS A 301 36.51 -5.55 4.19
CA LYS A 301 35.33 -6.01 4.94
C LYS A 301 34.67 -4.81 5.64
N PRO A 302 33.39 -4.47 5.36
CA PRO A 302 32.69 -3.43 6.10
C PRO A 302 32.39 -3.91 7.52
N VAL A 303 32.77 -3.11 8.51
CA VAL A 303 32.56 -3.40 9.94
C VAL A 303 31.64 -2.32 10.53
N VAL A 304 30.49 -2.75 11.05
CA VAL A 304 29.53 -1.88 11.74
C VAL A 304 29.86 -1.90 13.23
N VAL A 305 30.16 -0.73 13.82
CA VAL A 305 30.56 -0.61 15.23
C VAL A 305 29.38 -0.07 16.05
N GLN A 306 29.13 -0.61 17.25
CA GLN A 306 28.15 -0.04 18.18
C GLN A 306 28.77 1.13 18.94
N ASN A 307 28.01 2.23 19.09
CA ASN A 307 28.47 3.39 19.84
C ASN A 307 28.33 3.14 21.35
N GLU A 308 29.43 3.21 22.09
CA GLU A 308 29.42 3.15 23.55
C GLU A 308 28.96 4.49 24.14
N THR A 309 27.65 4.73 24.18
CA THR A 309 27.08 5.83 24.95
C THR A 309 25.92 5.31 25.80
N PHE A 310 26.20 5.11 27.09
CA PHE A 310 25.18 4.90 28.12
C PHE A 310 24.85 6.26 28.76
N PRO A 311 23.63 6.80 28.59
CA PRO A 311 23.13 7.84 29.47
C PRO A 311 22.70 7.19 30.78
N ASP A 312 23.34 7.60 31.89
CA ASP A 312 22.85 7.38 33.24
C ASP A 312 21.40 7.87 33.34
N TYR A 313 20.47 6.92 33.44
CA TYR A 313 19.14 7.18 33.99
C TYR A 313 19.08 6.50 35.36
N ASP A 314 19.27 7.35 36.37
CA ASP A 314 18.94 7.14 37.76
C ASP A 314 17.47 6.69 37.87
N ASP A 315 17.27 5.47 38.38
CA ASP A 315 15.99 5.01 38.92
C ASP A 315 16.32 4.03 40.05
N THR A 316 16.30 4.58 41.25
CA THR A 316 16.34 3.90 42.54
C THR A 316 15.31 2.77 42.62
N GLU A 317 15.76 1.52 42.64
CA GLU A 317 15.05 0.41 43.28
C GLU A 317 16.06 -0.73 43.59
N THR A 318 16.53 -0.73 44.84
CA THR A 318 17.12 -1.87 45.59
C THR A 318 18.09 -2.80 44.86
N GLN A 319 19.37 -2.43 44.89
CA GLN A 319 20.49 -3.38 44.78
C GLN A 319 20.41 -4.40 45.92
N GLN A 320 20.10 -5.65 45.60
CA GLN A 320 20.53 -6.79 46.42
C GLN A 320 21.86 -7.28 45.87
N ASP A 321 22.86 -7.09 46.71
CA ASP A 321 24.24 -7.52 46.64
C ASP A 321 24.36 -9.01 46.28
N PHE A 322 25.02 -9.32 45.17
CA PHE A 322 25.60 -10.63 44.89
C PHE A 322 27.03 -10.41 44.41
N GLY A 323 27.97 -10.73 45.28
CA GLY A 323 29.39 -10.42 45.17
C GLY A 323 30.07 -10.96 43.92
N GLU A 324 31.02 -10.16 43.44
CA GLU A 324 31.97 -10.48 42.37
C GLU A 324 32.88 -11.64 42.78
N GLY A 325 32.48 -12.84 42.37
CA GLY A 325 33.35 -14.01 42.31
C GLY A 325 34.20 -13.96 41.05
N ASN A 326 35.46 -13.58 41.22
CA ASN A 326 36.53 -13.61 40.23
C ASN A 326 36.67 -15.02 39.61
N TYR A 327 36.34 -15.20 38.32
CA TYR A 327 36.64 -16.43 37.57
C TYR A 327 37.63 -16.14 36.44
N GLN A 328 38.91 -16.27 36.77
CA GLN A 328 40.01 -16.48 35.83
C GLN A 328 39.97 -17.93 35.31
N MET A 329 39.97 -18.08 33.99
CA MET A 329 40.11 -19.37 33.30
C MET A 329 41.57 -19.84 33.30
N TYR A 330 41.77 -21.05 33.79
CA TYR A 330 43.03 -21.76 33.95
C TYR A 330 43.21 -22.74 32.78
N TYR A 331 44.31 -22.64 32.03
CA TYR A 331 44.87 -23.75 31.25
C TYR A 331 46.32 -23.94 31.71
N GLY A 332 46.63 -25.11 32.29
CA GLY A 332 47.99 -25.48 32.67
C GLY A 332 48.67 -26.32 31.60
N TYR A 333 50.00 -26.19 31.47
CA TYR A 333 50.96 -27.31 31.31
C TYR A 333 52.43 -26.83 31.52
N ASN A 334 53.06 -27.41 32.55
CA ASN A 334 54.48 -27.71 32.88
C ASN A 334 55.71 -26.97 32.26
N GLN A 335 56.46 -26.29 33.15
CA GLN A 335 57.84 -26.53 33.64
C GLN A 335 58.95 -27.06 32.70
N PHE A 336 60.08 -26.32 32.60
CA PHE A 336 61.45 -26.76 33.00
C PHE A 336 62.48 -25.62 32.85
N ASP A 337 63.21 -25.30 33.93
CA ASP A 337 64.43 -24.47 33.94
C ASP A 337 65.69 -25.35 33.77
N PRO A 338 66.82 -24.80 33.29
CA PRO A 338 68.13 -25.30 33.69
C PRO A 338 69.11 -24.21 34.21
N PRO A 339 70.13 -24.61 34.98
CA PRO A 339 70.82 -23.77 35.97
C PRO A 339 72.25 -23.33 35.60
N THR A 340 72.75 -22.35 36.37
CA THR A 340 74.04 -21.64 36.32
C THR A 340 75.23 -22.44 36.91
N ASP A 341 76.47 -22.00 36.58
CA ASP A 341 77.83 -22.29 37.15
C ASP A 341 78.72 -23.27 36.33
N LEU A 342 79.99 -23.04 35.91
CA LEU A 342 81.11 -22.14 36.25
C LEU A 342 82.07 -21.90 35.02
N PRO A 343 82.93 -20.85 35.03
CA PRO A 343 83.76 -20.39 33.90
C PRO A 343 85.29 -20.53 34.13
N GLU A 344 86.07 -20.86 33.08
CA GLU A 344 87.50 -20.42 32.97
C GLU A 344 88.09 -20.63 31.57
N GLN A 345 87.49 -21.45 30.70
CA GLN A 345 87.90 -21.54 29.27
C GLN A 345 87.29 -20.43 28.38
N ARG A 346 86.15 -19.86 28.78
CA ARG A 346 85.42 -18.85 28.01
C ARG A 346 86.12 -17.48 27.92
N GLU A 347 87.05 -17.17 28.80
CA GLU A 347 87.66 -15.84 28.84
C GLU A 347 88.62 -15.62 27.66
N THR A 348 89.32 -16.67 27.23
CA THR A 348 90.23 -16.62 26.06
C THR A 348 89.50 -16.58 24.71
N GLU A 349 88.38 -17.29 24.57
CA GLU A 349 87.49 -17.17 23.41
C GLU A 349 86.77 -15.81 23.40
N ALA A 350 86.37 -15.30 24.56
CA ALA A 350 85.78 -13.96 24.68
C ALA A 350 86.75 -12.86 24.23
N ASP A 351 88.04 -12.95 24.55
CA ASP A 351 89.04 -11.97 24.11
C ASP A 351 89.32 -12.03 22.60
N THR A 352 89.24 -13.22 22.00
CA THR A 352 89.39 -13.40 20.56
C THR A 352 88.18 -12.82 19.82
N LEU A 353 86.97 -13.13 20.31
CA LEU A 353 85.72 -12.57 19.78
C LEU A 353 85.62 -11.04 20.01
N ARG A 354 86.17 -10.51 21.10
CA ARG A 354 86.25 -9.05 21.33
C ARG A 354 87.10 -8.35 20.26
N LYS A 355 88.22 -8.95 19.85
CA LYS A 355 89.06 -8.42 18.77
C LYS A 355 88.37 -8.46 17.41
N GLU A 356 87.65 -9.55 17.10
CA GLU A 356 86.85 -9.63 15.87
C GLU A 356 85.70 -8.61 15.88
N LEU A 357 85.06 -8.39 17.04
CA LEU A 357 84.03 -7.36 17.22
C LEU A 357 84.60 -5.94 17.00
N GLU A 358 85.84 -5.68 17.42
CA GLU A 358 86.53 -4.40 17.21
C GLU A 358 86.77 -4.09 15.72
N VAL A 359 86.99 -5.13 14.90
CA VAL A 359 87.21 -5.01 13.45
C VAL A 359 85.89 -4.83 12.68
N VAL A 360 84.79 -5.46 13.11
CA VAL A 360 83.47 -5.37 12.44
C VAL A 360 82.69 -4.11 12.85
N LYS A 361 82.96 -3.52 14.03
CA LYS A 361 82.35 -2.26 14.49
C LYS A 361 82.35 -1.11 13.46
N PRO A 362 83.48 -0.77 12.80
CA PRO A 362 83.49 0.32 11.82
C PRO A 362 82.65 0.04 10.57
N GLU A 363 82.57 -1.22 10.11
CA GLU A 363 81.69 -1.60 8.99
C GLU A 363 80.21 -1.49 9.37
N LEU A 364 79.86 -1.89 10.60
CA LEU A 364 78.51 -1.75 11.14
C LEU A 364 78.10 -0.27 11.27
N GLU A 365 79.00 0.60 11.72
CA GLU A 365 78.73 2.04 11.78
C GLU A 365 78.57 2.66 10.39
N LEU A 366 79.34 2.21 9.39
CA LEU A 366 79.15 2.66 8.00
C LEU A 366 77.77 2.26 7.45
N ILE A 367 77.34 1.00 7.66
CA ILE A 367 76.03 0.50 7.25
C ILE A 367 74.91 1.27 7.98
N LYS A 368 75.10 1.58 9.27
CA LYS A 368 74.14 2.33 10.08
C LYS A 368 73.98 3.78 9.61
N VAL A 369 75.07 4.44 9.23
CA VAL A 369 75.03 5.79 8.64
C VAL A 369 74.32 5.78 7.29
N GLU A 370 74.57 4.77 6.45
CA GLU A 370 73.92 4.65 5.14
C GLU A 370 72.42 4.33 5.29
N ALA A 371 72.05 3.43 6.22
CA ALA A 371 70.66 3.18 6.57
C ALA A 371 69.96 4.44 7.11
N GLN A 372 70.64 5.24 7.94
CA GLN A 372 70.12 6.52 8.41
C GLN A 372 69.89 7.52 7.28
N ARG A 373 70.77 7.59 6.28
CA ARG A 373 70.53 8.43 5.08
C ARG A 373 69.30 7.99 4.30
N VAL A 374 69.13 6.68 4.07
CA VAL A 374 67.95 6.14 3.37
C VAL A 374 66.67 6.45 4.15
N VAL A 375 66.68 6.31 5.48
CA VAL A 375 65.54 6.66 6.34
C VAL A 375 65.20 8.15 6.26
N VAL A 376 66.21 9.04 6.26
CA VAL A 376 65.99 10.48 6.10
C VAL A 376 65.41 10.80 4.72
N HIS A 377 65.92 10.16 3.66
CA HIS A 377 65.41 10.35 2.31
C HIS A 377 63.95 9.87 2.17
N LEU A 378 63.63 8.69 2.70
CA LEU A 378 62.26 8.16 2.71
C LEU A 378 61.31 9.03 3.55
N LYS A 379 61.75 9.51 4.73
CA LYS A 379 60.96 10.46 5.54
C LYS A 379 60.69 11.77 4.78
N SER A 380 61.67 12.27 4.03
CA SER A 380 61.45 13.46 3.19
C SER A 380 60.46 13.20 2.04
N GLN A 381 60.46 12.00 1.44
CA GLN A 381 59.47 11.64 0.42
C GLN A 381 58.07 11.48 1.02
N VAL A 382 57.95 10.82 2.17
CA VAL A 382 56.68 10.67 2.89
C VAL A 382 56.10 12.04 3.23
N ASN A 383 56.88 12.96 3.81
CA ASN A 383 56.41 14.30 4.12
C ASN A 383 55.95 15.08 2.87
N LYS A 384 56.63 14.88 1.73
CA LYS A 384 56.24 15.52 0.46
C LYS A 384 54.92 14.95 -0.06
N LEU A 385 54.75 13.64 -0.03
CA LEU A 385 53.51 12.96 -0.43
C LEU A 385 52.35 13.30 0.53
N GLU A 386 52.62 13.43 1.83
CA GLU A 386 51.63 13.88 2.81
C GLU A 386 51.18 15.33 2.56
N SER A 387 52.11 16.22 2.19
CA SER A 387 51.77 17.59 1.78
C SER A 387 50.95 17.62 0.49
N GLU A 388 51.35 16.84 -0.53
CA GLU A 388 50.59 16.74 -1.79
C GLU A 388 49.19 16.13 -1.58
N LEU A 389 49.06 15.19 -0.65
CA LEU A 389 47.76 14.60 -0.26
C LEU A 389 46.87 15.63 0.47
N GLU A 390 47.45 16.45 1.34
CA GLU A 390 46.72 17.52 2.04
C GLU A 390 46.27 18.62 1.07
N ASP A 391 47.12 18.98 0.11
CA ASP A 391 46.76 19.89 -0.99
C ASP A 391 45.62 19.30 -1.85
N GLN A 392 45.64 18.00 -2.15
CA GLN A 392 44.53 17.35 -2.87
C GLN A 392 43.24 17.30 -2.04
N ARG A 393 43.34 17.08 -0.72
CA ARG A 393 42.18 17.08 0.19
C ARG A 393 41.53 18.47 0.26
N THR A 394 42.32 19.52 0.38
CA THR A 394 41.81 20.89 0.39
C THR A 394 41.20 21.27 -0.96
N HIS A 395 41.80 20.85 -2.08
CA HIS A 395 41.22 21.04 -3.41
C HIS A 395 39.88 20.33 -3.58
N LYS A 396 39.77 19.07 -3.11
CA LYS A 396 38.51 18.30 -3.13
C LYS A 396 37.46 18.94 -2.22
N GLN A 397 37.84 19.44 -1.04
CA GLN A 397 36.93 20.12 -0.12
C GLN A 397 36.38 21.43 -0.73
N MET A 398 37.22 22.22 -1.39
CA MET A 398 36.77 23.42 -2.10
C MET A 398 35.83 23.08 -3.26
N ALA A 399 36.15 22.04 -4.05
CA ALA A 399 35.29 21.57 -5.13
C ALA A 399 33.93 21.06 -4.62
N LEU A 400 33.89 20.40 -3.45
CA LEU A 400 32.64 19.98 -2.81
C LEU A 400 31.79 21.17 -2.38
N VAL A 401 32.40 22.17 -1.73
CA VAL A 401 31.69 23.41 -1.33
C VAL A 401 31.16 24.16 -2.54
N GLU A 402 31.93 24.21 -3.63
CA GLU A 402 31.48 24.82 -4.89
C GLU A 402 30.37 24.01 -5.56
N ASN A 403 30.43 22.67 -5.51
CA ASN A 403 29.35 21.81 -6.00
C ASN A 403 28.06 21.99 -5.19
N GLU A 404 28.17 22.13 -3.86
CA GLU A 404 27.05 22.42 -2.96
C GLU A 404 26.43 23.79 -3.29
N ARG A 405 27.27 24.80 -3.54
CA ARG A 405 26.82 26.14 -3.96
C ARG A 405 26.08 26.08 -5.30
N LEU A 406 26.62 25.38 -6.28
CA LEU A 406 26.00 25.20 -7.59
C LEU A 406 24.71 24.38 -7.51
N ARG A 407 24.63 23.37 -6.62
CA ARG A 407 23.39 22.62 -6.36
C ARG A 407 22.33 23.52 -5.77
N MET A 408 22.65 24.33 -4.76
CA MET A 408 21.72 25.31 -4.20
C MET A 408 21.28 26.35 -5.23
N GLU A 409 22.17 26.79 -6.12
CA GLU A 409 21.86 27.73 -7.20
C GLU A 409 20.92 27.10 -8.25
N VAL A 410 21.17 25.85 -8.65
CA VAL A 410 20.28 25.07 -9.52
C VAL A 410 18.93 24.80 -8.88
N GLU A 411 18.90 24.49 -7.59
CA GLU A 411 17.66 24.25 -6.85
C GLU A 411 16.84 25.53 -6.69
N ASN A 412 17.49 26.67 -6.44
CA ASN A 412 16.84 27.98 -6.42
C ASN A 412 16.32 28.38 -7.81
N LEU A 413 17.07 28.11 -8.88
CA LEU A 413 16.61 28.32 -10.25
C LEU A 413 15.44 27.39 -10.62
N ARG A 414 15.44 26.13 -10.16
CA ARG A 414 14.32 25.20 -10.33
C ARG A 414 13.08 25.65 -9.55
N ALA A 415 13.25 26.14 -8.32
CA ALA A 415 12.16 26.69 -7.53
C ALA A 415 11.58 27.95 -8.20
N GLN A 416 12.42 28.85 -8.72
CA GLN A 416 11.99 30.01 -9.49
C GLN A 416 11.28 29.60 -10.80
N THR A 417 11.77 28.56 -11.48
CA THR A 417 11.15 28.03 -12.70
C THR A 417 9.80 27.37 -12.40
N ALA A 418 9.66 26.66 -11.27
CA ALA A 418 8.40 26.07 -10.83
C ALA A 418 7.36 27.14 -10.44
N VAL A 419 7.80 28.21 -9.77
CA VAL A 419 6.96 29.37 -9.46
C VAL A 419 6.55 30.10 -10.75
N ALA A 420 7.47 30.31 -11.69
CA ALA A 420 7.17 30.90 -12.99
C ALA A 420 6.20 30.05 -13.81
N ALA A 421 6.37 28.72 -13.82
CA ALA A 421 5.46 27.78 -14.47
C ALA A 421 4.07 27.76 -13.81
N SER A 422 4.00 27.88 -12.47
CA SER A 422 2.73 28.02 -11.75
C SER A 422 2.03 29.35 -12.11
N ILE A 423 2.77 30.45 -12.22
CA ILE A 423 2.23 31.75 -12.63
C ILE A 423 1.74 31.65 -14.09
N GLN A 424 2.51 31.03 -14.98
CA GLN A 424 2.15 30.85 -16.38
C GLN A 424 0.89 29.98 -16.56
N ALA A 425 0.76 28.88 -15.80
CA ALA A 425 -0.45 28.06 -15.77
C ALA A 425 -1.68 28.83 -15.27
N THR A 426 -1.52 29.70 -14.26
CA THR A 426 -2.63 30.55 -13.79
C THR A 426 -3.02 31.64 -14.79
N VAL A 427 -2.07 32.16 -15.58
CA VAL A 427 -2.31 33.14 -16.65
C VAL A 427 -2.99 32.48 -17.85
N GLU A 428 -2.58 31.27 -18.23
CA GLU A 428 -3.23 30.48 -19.29
C GLU A 428 -4.65 30.05 -18.90
N ASP A 429 -4.88 29.62 -17.66
CA ASP A 429 -6.22 29.27 -17.19
C ASP A 429 -7.14 30.50 -17.05
N ALA A 430 -6.60 31.65 -16.62
CA ALA A 430 -7.32 32.93 -16.67
C ALA A 430 -7.61 33.38 -18.11
N GLY A 431 -6.68 33.16 -19.05
CA GLY A 431 -6.86 33.43 -20.48
C GLY A 431 -7.92 32.55 -21.14
N SER A 432 -7.92 31.25 -20.84
CA SER A 432 -8.94 30.27 -21.24
C SER A 432 -10.33 30.66 -20.72
N ARG A 433 -10.44 31.03 -19.44
CA ARG A 433 -11.69 31.50 -18.83
C ARG A 433 -12.18 32.82 -19.44
N ALA A 434 -11.27 33.75 -19.73
CA ALA A 434 -11.61 35.01 -20.41
C ALA A 434 -12.07 34.78 -21.85
N GLN A 435 -11.40 33.89 -22.60
CA GLN A 435 -11.78 33.53 -23.98
C GLN A 435 -13.14 32.83 -24.02
N THR A 436 -13.39 31.93 -23.06
CA THR A 436 -14.70 31.26 -22.91
C THR A 436 -15.80 32.27 -22.57
N ALA A 437 -15.54 33.20 -21.64
CA ALA A 437 -16.46 34.28 -21.32
C ALA A 437 -16.72 35.21 -22.51
N GLN A 438 -15.70 35.51 -23.33
CA GLN A 438 -15.85 36.29 -24.56
C GLN A 438 -16.66 35.58 -25.63
N MET A 439 -16.52 34.24 -25.74
CA MET A 439 -17.35 33.41 -26.60
C MET A 439 -18.82 33.41 -26.14
N HIS A 440 -19.06 33.30 -24.82
CA HIS A 440 -20.39 33.41 -24.24
C HIS A 440 -21.01 34.80 -24.45
N PHE A 441 -20.23 35.87 -24.29
CA PHE A 441 -20.70 37.23 -24.52
C PHE A 441 -21.02 37.48 -25.99
N THR A 442 -20.21 36.94 -26.91
CA THR A 442 -20.47 37.00 -28.35
C THR A 442 -21.75 36.23 -28.72
N ARG A 443 -21.92 35.00 -28.21
CA ARG A 443 -23.16 34.23 -28.40
C ARG A 443 -24.38 34.92 -27.80
N LEU A 444 -24.23 35.57 -26.64
CA LEU A 444 -25.31 36.32 -26.00
C LEU A 444 -25.67 37.56 -26.82
N LYS A 445 -24.67 38.24 -27.41
CA LYS A 445 -24.87 39.36 -28.33
C LYS A 445 -25.57 38.94 -29.62
N GLU A 446 -25.20 37.78 -30.19
CA GLU A 446 -25.89 37.18 -31.34
C GLU A 446 -27.35 36.83 -30.99
N LYS A 447 -27.59 36.22 -29.83
CA LYS A 447 -28.94 35.92 -29.34
C LYS A 447 -29.77 37.17 -29.06
N HIS A 448 -29.14 38.22 -28.54
CA HIS A 448 -29.79 39.51 -28.34
C HIS A 448 -30.13 40.16 -29.68
N ALA A 449 -29.24 40.09 -30.68
CA ALA A 449 -29.53 40.57 -32.03
C ALA A 449 -30.66 39.77 -32.71
N GLU A 450 -30.69 38.44 -32.56
CA GLU A 450 -31.82 37.61 -33.00
C GLU A 450 -33.13 37.99 -32.30
N LEU A 451 -33.09 38.26 -30.99
CA LEU A 451 -34.27 38.66 -30.23
C LEU A 451 -34.79 40.03 -30.66
N VAL A 452 -33.89 40.98 -30.89
CA VAL A 452 -34.23 42.32 -31.40
C VAL A 452 -34.80 42.23 -32.82
N SER A 453 -34.22 41.40 -33.70
CA SER A 453 -34.77 41.15 -35.03
C SER A 453 -36.16 40.53 -34.96
N ARG A 454 -36.36 39.51 -34.11
CA ARG A 454 -37.68 38.90 -33.90
C ARG A 454 -38.69 39.87 -33.30
N HIS A 455 -38.23 40.77 -32.41
CA HIS A 455 -39.09 41.81 -31.85
C HIS A 455 -39.49 42.83 -32.92
N ALA A 456 -38.58 43.20 -33.82
CA ALA A 456 -38.88 44.05 -34.97
C ALA A 456 -39.87 43.37 -35.94
N ASP A 457 -39.66 42.08 -36.25
CA ASP A 457 -40.58 41.29 -37.08
C ASP A 457 -41.97 41.15 -36.43
N LEU A 458 -42.02 40.93 -35.12
CA LEU A 458 -43.26 40.88 -34.35
C LEU A 458 -43.96 42.24 -34.31
N MET A 459 -43.21 43.34 -34.18
CA MET A 459 -43.77 44.70 -34.26
C MET A 459 -44.33 45.00 -35.65
N GLN A 460 -43.65 44.56 -36.71
CA GLN A 460 -44.15 44.70 -38.07
C GLN A 460 -45.42 43.87 -38.31
N LYS A 461 -45.45 42.61 -37.84
CA LYS A 461 -46.66 41.77 -37.87
C LYS A 461 -47.79 42.33 -37.02
N ASN A 462 -47.48 42.94 -35.87
CA ASN A 462 -48.47 43.56 -35.02
C ASN A 462 -49.04 44.83 -35.69
N ALA A 463 -48.21 45.62 -36.38
CA ALA A 463 -48.67 46.75 -37.18
C ALA A 463 -49.54 46.30 -38.37
N GLU A 464 -49.20 45.19 -39.03
CA GLU A 464 -50.02 44.57 -40.07
C GLU A 464 -51.35 44.04 -39.54
N MET A 465 -51.35 43.38 -38.38
CA MET A 465 -52.58 42.96 -37.69
C MET A 465 -53.43 44.14 -37.24
N VAL A 466 -52.84 45.22 -36.71
CA VAL A 466 -53.56 46.45 -36.35
C VAL A 466 -54.20 47.07 -37.58
N LYS A 467 -53.52 47.07 -38.74
CA LYS A 467 -54.08 47.53 -40.02
C LYS A 467 -55.22 46.64 -40.51
N GLN A 468 -55.11 45.32 -40.34
CA GLN A 468 -56.21 44.39 -40.65
C GLN A 468 -57.40 44.61 -39.70
N LEU A 469 -57.14 44.78 -38.40
CA LEU A 469 -58.14 45.05 -37.37
C LEU A 469 -58.86 46.38 -37.59
N SER A 470 -58.14 47.44 -37.98
CA SER A 470 -58.76 48.72 -38.36
C SER A 470 -59.61 48.60 -39.62
N GLY A 471 -59.18 47.79 -40.60
CA GLY A 471 -59.98 47.49 -41.80
C GLY A 471 -61.26 46.73 -41.47
N THR A 472 -61.20 45.76 -40.55
CA THR A 472 -62.40 45.06 -40.06
C THR A 472 -63.29 45.94 -39.17
N GLN A 473 -62.73 46.87 -38.39
CA GLN A 473 -63.51 47.84 -37.62
C GLN A 473 -64.26 48.81 -38.53
N GLN A 474 -63.63 49.33 -39.59
CA GLN A 474 -64.32 50.16 -40.59
C GLN A 474 -65.47 49.40 -41.27
N ALA A 475 -65.24 48.15 -41.68
CA ALA A 475 -66.30 47.31 -42.24
C ALA A 475 -67.44 47.04 -41.24
N GLN A 476 -67.12 46.91 -39.94
CA GLN A 476 -68.10 46.71 -38.88
C GLN A 476 -68.88 47.99 -38.53
N GLU A 477 -68.26 49.17 -38.67
CA GLU A 477 -68.89 50.47 -38.46
C GLU A 477 -69.80 50.85 -39.65
N GLU A 478 -69.41 50.51 -40.88
CA GLU A 478 -70.27 50.54 -42.07
C GLU A 478 -71.47 49.58 -41.92
N LEU A 479 -71.26 48.37 -41.37
CA LEU A 479 -72.34 47.44 -41.10
C LEU A 479 -73.28 47.93 -39.98
N LEU A 480 -72.74 48.62 -38.95
CA LEU A 480 -73.53 49.21 -37.87
C LEU A 480 -74.37 50.40 -38.34
N THR A 481 -73.84 51.23 -39.24
CA THR A 481 -74.60 52.33 -39.85
C THR A 481 -75.69 51.81 -40.80
N HIS A 482 -75.40 50.76 -41.58
CA HIS A 482 -76.43 50.06 -42.37
C HIS A 482 -77.50 49.41 -41.48
N LYS A 483 -77.09 48.80 -40.36
CA LYS A 483 -78.01 48.25 -39.35
C LYS A 483 -78.87 49.34 -38.72
N GLN A 484 -78.31 50.51 -38.40
CA GLN A 484 -79.07 51.64 -37.85
C GLN A 484 -80.07 52.22 -38.86
N GLN A 485 -79.72 52.31 -40.15
CA GLN A 485 -80.68 52.67 -41.20
C GLN A 485 -81.83 51.66 -41.31
N MET A 486 -81.52 50.36 -41.29
CA MET A 486 -82.56 49.32 -41.28
C MET A 486 -83.43 49.32 -40.02
N VAL A 487 -82.86 49.64 -38.85
CA VAL A 487 -83.63 49.75 -37.61
C VAL A 487 -84.63 50.91 -37.69
N VAL A 488 -84.24 52.07 -38.23
CA VAL A 488 -85.16 53.20 -38.44
C VAL A 488 -86.28 52.83 -39.42
N GLU A 489 -85.98 52.11 -40.50
CA GLU A 489 -86.99 51.62 -41.46
C GLU A 489 -87.97 50.61 -40.82
N VAL A 490 -87.46 49.73 -39.96
CA VAL A 490 -88.28 48.77 -39.20
C VAL A 490 -89.12 49.47 -38.12
N GLU A 491 -88.60 50.47 -37.42
CA GLU A 491 -89.35 51.24 -36.41
C GLU A 491 -90.51 52.01 -37.05
N GLN A 492 -90.30 52.60 -38.24
CA GLN A 492 -91.35 53.28 -39.01
C GLN A 492 -92.47 52.30 -39.41
N LEU A 493 -92.13 51.11 -39.91
CA LEU A 493 -93.08 50.05 -40.25
C LEU A 493 -93.80 49.48 -39.00
N LYS A 494 -93.15 49.50 -37.84
CA LYS A 494 -93.69 49.02 -36.56
C LYS A 494 -94.68 50.02 -35.95
N GLN A 495 -94.46 51.32 -36.10
CA GLN A 495 -95.40 52.38 -35.70
C GLN A 495 -96.72 52.29 -36.50
N ASP A 496 -96.62 52.06 -37.82
CA ASP A 496 -97.77 51.89 -38.71
C ASP A 496 -98.57 50.60 -38.44
N ASN A 497 -97.91 49.54 -37.96
CA ASN A 497 -98.56 48.28 -37.58
C ASN A 497 -99.13 48.28 -36.15
N SER A 498 -98.50 49.03 -35.23
CA SER A 498 -98.93 49.14 -33.82
C SER A 498 -100.31 49.80 -33.68
N SER A 499 -100.61 50.82 -34.48
CA SER A 499 -101.93 51.46 -34.51
C SER A 499 -103.06 50.50 -34.96
N LYS A 500 -102.73 49.47 -35.75
CA LYS A 500 -103.70 48.44 -36.20
C LYS A 500 -103.84 47.28 -35.20
N LEU A 501 -102.82 47.02 -34.38
CA LEU A 501 -102.77 45.90 -33.42
C LEU A 501 -103.38 46.22 -32.05
N GLU A 502 -103.43 47.49 -31.63
CA GLU A 502 -104.18 47.92 -30.43
C GLU A 502 -105.69 47.66 -30.55
N ALA A 503 -106.24 47.60 -31.77
CA ALA A 503 -107.62 47.20 -32.01
C ALA A 503 -107.86 45.68 -31.87
N GLN A 504 -106.82 44.83 -32.00
CA GLN A 504 -106.95 43.36 -31.94
C GLN A 504 -106.55 42.75 -30.58
N ARG A 505 -105.79 43.48 -29.76
CA ARG A 505 -105.29 43.01 -28.45
C ARG A 505 -106.36 42.86 -27.36
N ALA A 506 -107.57 43.39 -27.55
CA ALA A 506 -108.69 43.15 -26.64
C ALA A 506 -109.22 41.69 -26.69
N GLU A 507 -108.93 40.92 -27.75
CA GLU A 507 -109.56 39.60 -27.98
C GLU A 507 -108.69 38.40 -27.52
N ILE A 508 -107.37 38.56 -27.41
CA ILE A 508 -106.45 37.41 -27.22
C ILE A 508 -106.26 37.02 -25.74
N GLU A 509 -106.57 37.90 -24.77
CA GLU A 509 -106.53 37.51 -23.35
C GLU A 509 -107.55 36.43 -22.96
N ARG A 510 -108.45 36.09 -23.89
CA ARG A 510 -109.42 35.00 -23.74
C ARG A 510 -108.84 33.60 -24.01
N LEU A 511 -107.70 33.47 -24.70
CA LEU A 511 -107.29 32.18 -25.29
C LEU A 511 -106.06 31.51 -24.64
N LYS A 512 -105.31 32.18 -23.77
CA LYS A 512 -104.11 31.57 -23.14
C LYS A 512 -104.39 30.62 -21.97
N GLN A 513 -105.62 30.56 -21.47
CA GLN A 513 -106.02 29.60 -20.44
C GLN A 513 -106.12 28.13 -20.92
N GLN A 514 -105.91 27.82 -22.21
CA GLN A 514 -106.20 26.48 -22.75
C GLN A 514 -104.99 25.64 -23.21
N LEU A 515 -103.74 26.11 -23.13
CA LEU A 515 -102.58 25.36 -23.65
C LEU A 515 -101.61 24.84 -22.57
N VAL A 516 -102.09 24.76 -21.33
CA VAL A 516 -101.42 24.09 -20.20
C VAL A 516 -101.60 22.55 -20.27
N THR A 517 -102.37 22.03 -21.21
CA THR A 517 -102.87 20.64 -21.20
C THR A 517 -102.22 19.64 -22.17
N GLU A 518 -101.23 19.99 -23.01
CA GLU A 518 -100.78 19.06 -24.08
C GLU A 518 -99.27 18.79 -24.26
N ARG A 519 -98.38 19.07 -23.31
CA ARG A 519 -96.96 18.68 -23.49
C ARG A 519 -96.32 17.91 -22.33
N ALA A 520 -97.08 16.91 -21.88
CA ALA A 520 -96.63 15.83 -20.99
C ALA A 520 -96.22 14.54 -21.76
N GLU A 521 -95.93 14.62 -23.06
CA GLU A 521 -95.42 13.49 -23.88
C GLU A 521 -93.92 13.59 -24.16
N MET A 522 -93.13 13.98 -23.15
CA MET A 522 -91.67 13.97 -23.18
C MET A 522 -91.13 13.22 -21.95
N PHE A 523 -91.62 11.99 -21.73
CA PHE A 523 -91.26 11.13 -20.59
C PHE A 523 -90.79 9.71 -20.96
N GLN A 524 -90.42 9.42 -22.21
CA GLN A 524 -90.00 8.05 -22.60
C GLN A 524 -88.69 7.93 -23.39
N VAL A 525 -87.81 8.95 -23.35
CA VAL A 525 -86.45 8.85 -23.94
C VAL A 525 -85.34 9.26 -22.95
N HIS A 526 -85.59 9.23 -21.64
CA HIS A 526 -84.59 9.53 -20.60
C HIS A 526 -83.99 8.27 -19.91
N ASN A 527 -84.49 7.06 -20.19
CA ASN A 527 -84.09 5.83 -19.48
C ASN A 527 -82.99 4.99 -20.16
N THR A 528 -82.21 5.56 -21.08
CA THR A 528 -81.15 4.81 -21.79
C THR A 528 -79.76 5.42 -21.67
N LEU A 529 -79.44 6.12 -20.57
CA LEU A 529 -78.07 6.54 -20.29
C LEU A 529 -77.73 6.68 -18.79
N GLN A 530 -78.28 5.80 -17.95
CA GLN A 530 -77.94 5.71 -16.53
C GLN A 530 -77.28 4.35 -16.24
N SER A 531 -76.11 4.09 -16.85
CA SER A 531 -75.29 2.91 -16.52
C SER A 531 -73.77 3.16 -16.55
N LYS A 532 -73.30 4.42 -16.44
CA LYS A 532 -71.87 4.72 -16.28
C LYS A 532 -71.59 5.80 -15.24
N GLU A 533 -71.83 5.45 -13.98
CA GLU A 533 -71.37 6.24 -12.82
C GLU A 533 -70.62 5.32 -11.84
N LYS A 534 -69.46 4.82 -12.29
CA LYS A 534 -68.38 4.19 -11.49
C LYS A 534 -67.03 4.53 -12.11
N ALA A 535 -66.74 5.82 -12.25
CA ALA A 535 -65.45 6.34 -12.70
C ALA A 535 -65.07 7.64 -11.95
N GLY A 536 -65.64 7.86 -10.76
CA GLY A 536 -65.41 9.06 -9.93
C GLY A 536 -64.42 8.85 -8.77
N ASP A 537 -64.24 7.62 -8.28
CA ASP A 537 -63.47 7.38 -7.06
C ASP A 537 -61.95 7.21 -7.30
N GLU A 538 -61.52 6.82 -8.51
CA GLU A 538 -60.10 6.63 -8.84
C GLU A 538 -59.34 7.96 -9.06
N LEU A 539 -60.06 9.05 -9.37
CA LEU A 539 -59.43 10.36 -9.62
C LEU A 539 -59.10 11.12 -8.33
N SER A 540 -59.79 10.83 -7.23
CA SER A 540 -59.55 11.47 -5.91
C SER A 540 -58.31 10.92 -5.21
N SER A 541 -58.00 9.63 -5.38
CA SER A 541 -56.81 8.97 -4.80
C SER A 541 -55.50 9.47 -5.42
N VAL A 542 -55.46 9.67 -6.73
CA VAL A 542 -54.26 10.15 -7.46
C VAL A 542 -53.93 11.60 -7.09
N LEU A 543 -54.96 12.42 -6.81
CA LEU A 543 -54.80 13.81 -6.40
C LEU A 543 -54.14 13.96 -5.02
N VAL A 544 -54.41 13.04 -4.08
CA VAL A 544 -53.78 13.06 -2.74
C VAL A 544 -52.31 12.62 -2.80
N GLY A 545 -51.98 11.63 -3.65
CA GLY A 545 -50.59 11.19 -3.86
C GLY A 545 -49.69 12.27 -4.47
N LEU A 546 -50.19 12.98 -5.50
CA LEU A 546 -49.47 14.07 -6.15
C LEU A 546 -49.30 15.30 -5.24
N GLN A 547 -50.23 15.51 -4.30
CA GLN A 547 -50.13 16.59 -3.30
C GLN A 547 -48.98 16.33 -2.30
N ALA A 548 -48.78 15.07 -1.88
CA ALA A 548 -47.70 14.68 -0.96
C ALA A 548 -46.31 14.73 -1.62
N GLU A 549 -46.19 14.32 -2.88
CA GLU A 549 -44.93 14.47 -3.65
C GLU A 549 -44.54 15.94 -3.83
N LYS A 550 -45.53 16.82 -4.09
CA LYS A 550 -45.31 18.27 -4.20
C LYS A 550 -44.74 18.87 -2.90
N GLU A 551 -45.26 18.48 -1.74
CA GLU A 551 -44.76 18.97 -0.45
C GLU A 551 -43.35 18.46 -0.12
N THR A 552 -43.03 17.23 -0.54
CA THR A 552 -41.71 16.63 -0.33
C THR A 552 -40.66 17.29 -1.21
N LEU A 553 -40.99 17.54 -2.49
CA LEU A 553 -40.13 18.27 -3.42
C LEU A 553 -39.92 19.73 -2.99
N LEU A 554 -40.95 20.39 -2.45
CA LEU A 554 -40.80 21.75 -1.90
C LEU A 554 -39.84 21.81 -0.70
N ARG A 555 -39.79 20.74 0.11
CA ARG A 555 -38.87 20.66 1.25
C ARG A 555 -37.42 20.48 0.76
N ILE A 556 -37.20 19.61 -0.23
CA ILE A 556 -35.90 19.40 -0.89
C ILE A 556 -35.42 20.69 -1.57
N VAL A 557 -36.31 21.42 -2.27
CA VAL A 557 -35.96 22.70 -2.90
C VAL A 557 -35.58 23.74 -1.85
N LYS A 558 -36.28 23.81 -0.71
CA LYS A 558 -35.91 24.71 0.39
C LYS A 558 -34.55 24.39 1.00
N ASP A 559 -34.25 23.11 1.19
CA ASP A 559 -32.97 22.66 1.74
C ASP A 559 -31.83 22.96 0.74
N GLN A 560 -32.06 22.75 -0.55
CA GLN A 560 -31.13 23.13 -1.62
C GLN A 560 -30.95 24.66 -1.74
N GLU A 561 -32.00 25.46 -1.55
CA GLU A 561 -31.91 26.92 -1.52
C GLU A 561 -31.11 27.42 -0.31
N ALA A 562 -31.26 26.78 0.85
CA ALA A 562 -30.46 27.09 2.05
C ALA A 562 -28.98 26.71 1.86
N GLU A 563 -28.70 25.58 1.21
CA GLU A 563 -27.35 25.15 0.87
C GLU A 563 -26.69 26.07 -0.17
N ILE A 564 -27.43 26.50 -1.20
CA ILE A 564 -26.96 27.50 -2.17
C ILE A 564 -26.70 28.85 -1.50
N ALA A 565 -27.53 29.26 -0.53
CA ALA A 565 -27.31 30.48 0.23
C ALA A 565 -26.03 30.39 1.10
N SER A 566 -25.78 29.25 1.74
CA SER A 566 -24.55 29.00 2.51
C SER A 566 -23.31 29.00 1.61
N LEU A 567 -23.37 28.33 0.46
CA LEU A 567 -22.28 28.30 -0.52
C LEU A 567 -22.00 29.68 -1.11
N ARG A 568 -23.04 30.50 -1.34
CA ARG A 568 -22.88 31.91 -1.76
C ARG A 568 -22.22 32.74 -0.67
N GLN A 569 -22.57 32.53 0.59
CA GLN A 569 -21.94 33.23 1.72
C GLN A 569 -20.47 32.84 1.86
N ALA A 570 -20.15 31.55 1.71
CA ALA A 570 -18.77 31.05 1.69
C ALA A 570 -17.96 31.61 0.51
N ALA A 571 -18.56 31.68 -0.69
CA ALA A 571 -17.92 32.28 -1.87
C ALA A 571 -17.67 33.78 -1.70
N GLN A 572 -18.60 34.50 -1.07
CA GLN A 572 -18.46 35.93 -0.81
C GLN A 572 -17.38 36.22 0.26
N LEU A 573 -17.26 35.34 1.25
CA LEU A 573 -16.20 35.40 2.28
C LEU A 573 -14.83 35.09 1.66
N HIS A 574 -14.75 34.09 0.78
CA HIS A 574 -13.54 33.78 0.02
C HIS A 574 -13.12 34.93 -0.91
N GLN A 575 -14.08 35.59 -1.56
CA GLN A 575 -13.82 36.76 -2.41
C GLN A 575 -13.32 37.97 -1.60
N THR A 576 -13.83 38.17 -0.39
CA THR A 576 -13.33 39.24 0.51
C THR A 576 -11.93 38.94 1.03
N THR A 577 -11.60 37.68 1.34
CA THR A 577 -10.23 37.26 1.69
C THR A 577 -9.26 37.48 0.53
N LEU A 578 -9.65 37.10 -0.69
CA LEU A 578 -8.82 37.34 -1.88
C LEU A 578 -8.61 38.84 -2.15
N GLN A 579 -9.64 39.67 -1.92
CA GLN A 579 -9.51 41.12 -2.04
C GLN A 579 -8.56 41.69 -0.97
N GLN A 580 -8.61 41.19 0.26
CA GLN A 580 -7.69 41.60 1.34
C GLN A 580 -6.24 41.22 1.05
N GLU A 581 -5.99 40.00 0.53
CA GLU A 581 -4.65 39.59 0.10
C GLU A 581 -4.15 40.40 -1.10
N ARG A 582 -5.04 40.72 -2.04
CA ARG A 582 -4.71 41.60 -3.17
C ARG A 582 -4.36 43.01 -2.71
N ASP A 583 -5.10 43.57 -1.77
CA ASP A 583 -4.80 44.87 -1.17
C ASP A 583 -3.51 44.84 -0.34
N ARG A 584 -3.19 43.72 0.31
CA ARG A 584 -1.93 43.50 1.03
C ARG A 584 -0.75 43.48 0.08
N HIS A 585 -0.82 42.70 -1.00
CA HIS A 585 0.21 42.68 -2.04
C HIS A 585 0.34 44.03 -2.75
N GLN A 586 -0.77 44.75 -2.95
CA GLN A 586 -0.74 46.11 -3.48
C GLN A 586 0.04 47.04 -2.54
N ARG A 587 -0.19 46.98 -1.22
CA ARG A 587 0.56 47.75 -0.21
C ARG A 587 2.04 47.37 -0.19
N GLU A 588 2.38 46.09 -0.25
CA GLU A 588 3.77 45.60 -0.30
C GLU A 588 4.48 46.07 -1.57
N MET A 589 3.82 46.01 -2.72
CA MET A 589 4.34 46.55 -3.99
C MET A 589 4.53 48.07 -3.93
N THR A 590 3.61 48.79 -3.31
CA THR A 590 3.72 50.25 -3.13
C THR A 590 4.86 50.59 -2.17
N ALA A 591 5.07 49.80 -1.12
CA ALA A 591 6.18 49.97 -0.18
C ALA A 591 7.54 49.69 -0.84
N LEU A 592 7.63 48.64 -1.68
CA LEU A 592 8.84 48.33 -2.46
C LEU A 592 9.11 49.40 -3.53
N GLN A 593 8.07 49.92 -4.20
CA GLN A 593 8.20 51.05 -5.10
C GLN A 593 8.69 52.31 -4.36
N ASN A 594 8.16 52.60 -3.18
CA ASN A 594 8.62 53.73 -2.36
C ASN A 594 10.07 53.54 -1.89
N GLN A 595 10.49 52.32 -1.52
CA GLN A 595 11.90 52.03 -1.22
C GLN A 595 12.82 52.19 -2.42
N LEU A 596 12.36 51.78 -3.62
CA LEU A 596 13.12 51.99 -4.85
C LEU A 596 13.21 53.49 -5.20
N GLN A 597 12.12 54.24 -5.00
CA GLN A 597 12.06 55.69 -5.18
C GLN A 597 13.00 56.41 -4.19
N GLU A 598 13.04 56.00 -2.92
CA GLU A 598 13.98 56.52 -1.92
C GLU A 598 15.44 56.22 -2.29
N LYS A 599 15.73 55.00 -2.78
CA LYS A 599 17.07 54.66 -3.26
C LYS A 599 17.48 55.52 -4.45
N LEU A 600 16.56 55.73 -5.41
CA LEU A 600 16.80 56.60 -6.56
C LEU A 600 17.00 58.06 -6.12
N CYS A 601 16.25 58.53 -5.12
CA CYS A 601 16.41 59.87 -4.56
C CYS A 601 17.76 60.03 -3.85
N ARG A 602 18.20 59.03 -3.07
CA ARG A 602 19.55 59.02 -2.46
C ARG A 602 20.65 58.99 -3.52
N GLU A 603 20.45 58.26 -4.60
CA GLU A 603 21.39 58.23 -5.72
C GLU A 603 21.46 59.58 -6.44
N GLN A 604 20.32 60.26 -6.62
CA GLN A 604 20.27 61.63 -7.13
C GLN A 604 20.89 62.65 -6.16
N GLU A 605 20.71 62.50 -4.85
CA GLU A 605 21.37 63.33 -3.83
C GLU A 605 22.89 63.12 -3.84
N LEU A 606 23.36 61.88 -4.00
CA LEU A 606 24.78 61.57 -4.16
C LEU A 606 25.34 62.17 -5.47
N GLN A 607 24.58 62.13 -6.57
CA GLN A 607 24.95 62.80 -7.82
C GLN A 607 25.01 64.33 -7.65
N LEU A 608 24.05 64.92 -6.94
CA LEU A 608 24.03 66.35 -6.66
C LEU A 608 25.19 66.76 -5.73
N GLN A 609 25.57 65.91 -4.77
CA GLN A 609 26.77 66.10 -3.95
C GLN A 609 28.05 66.00 -4.78
N MET A 610 28.13 65.06 -5.73
CA MET A 610 29.25 64.99 -6.66
C MET A 610 29.33 66.22 -7.58
N GLU A 611 28.19 66.73 -8.06
CA GLU A 611 28.14 68.00 -8.81
C GLU A 611 28.53 69.19 -7.95
N LYS A 612 28.09 69.24 -6.69
CA LYS A 612 28.47 70.30 -5.75
C LYS A 612 29.97 70.27 -5.46
N LEU A 613 30.56 69.09 -5.23
CA LEU A 613 32.01 68.92 -5.07
C LEU A 613 32.79 69.30 -6.33
N ARG A 614 32.25 69.01 -7.53
CA ARG A 614 32.83 69.48 -8.79
C ARG A 614 32.77 71.00 -8.93
N ARG A 615 31.64 71.60 -8.55
CA ARG A 615 31.44 73.06 -8.60
C ARG A 615 32.31 73.78 -7.56
N GLU A 616 32.50 73.20 -6.37
CA GLU A 616 33.45 73.67 -5.35
C GLU A 616 34.91 73.54 -5.84
N LEU A 617 35.25 72.46 -6.55
CA LEU A 617 36.57 72.30 -7.20
C LEU A 617 36.79 73.35 -8.29
N GLU A 618 35.76 73.68 -9.08
CA GLU A 618 35.78 74.75 -10.08
C GLU A 618 35.82 76.15 -9.45
N GLU A 619 35.13 76.38 -8.34
CA GLU A 619 35.22 77.61 -7.55
C GLU A 619 36.61 77.77 -6.93
N LYS A 620 37.23 76.69 -6.42
CA LYS A 620 38.61 76.71 -5.93
C LYS A 620 39.62 76.95 -7.05
N ARG A 621 39.37 76.43 -8.26
CA ARG A 621 40.14 76.76 -9.47
C ARG A 621 39.92 78.21 -9.92
N ALA A 622 38.71 78.74 -9.81
CA ALA A 622 38.40 80.13 -10.09
C ALA A 622 38.96 81.09 -9.03
N GLU A 623 39.03 80.70 -7.75
CA GLU A 623 39.73 81.41 -6.67
C GLU A 623 41.24 81.42 -6.89
N MET A 624 41.82 80.32 -7.39
CA MET A 624 43.22 80.25 -7.83
C MET A 624 43.48 81.17 -9.03
N LEU A 625 42.58 81.21 -10.02
CA LEU A 625 42.61 82.16 -11.14
C LEU A 625 42.38 83.62 -10.69
N ARG A 626 41.52 83.85 -9.68
CA ARG A 626 41.34 85.18 -9.06
C ARG A 626 42.57 85.60 -8.27
N ALA A 627 43.24 84.69 -7.56
CA ALA A 627 44.52 84.93 -6.89
C ALA A 627 45.66 85.17 -7.90
N GLN A 628 45.62 84.52 -9.06
CA GLN A 628 46.52 84.78 -10.19
C GLN A 628 46.23 86.14 -10.86
N SER A 629 44.96 86.56 -10.93
CA SER A 629 44.56 87.88 -11.44
C SER A 629 44.75 89.03 -10.41
N ALA A 630 44.75 88.72 -9.12
CA ALA A 630 45.04 89.65 -8.01
C ALA A 630 46.55 89.92 -7.87
N LEU A 631 47.40 89.10 -8.50
CA LEU A 631 48.84 89.38 -8.70
C LEU A 631 49.08 90.37 -9.85
N ASN A 632 48.07 90.65 -10.69
CA ASN A 632 48.16 91.47 -11.90
C ASN A 632 47.46 92.86 -11.80
N SER A 633 47.11 93.36 -10.60
CA SER A 633 46.57 94.72 -10.50
C SER A 633 46.89 95.43 -9.18
N LYS A 634 48.12 95.90 -9.06
CA LYS A 634 48.43 97.19 -8.41
C LYS A 634 49.71 97.78 -8.98
N GLU A 635 49.60 98.40 -10.15
CA GLU A 635 50.48 99.52 -10.49
C GLU A 635 49.89 100.38 -11.62
N THR A 636 49.44 101.57 -11.24
CA THR A 636 49.47 102.78 -12.05
C THR A 636 50.06 103.83 -11.10
N THR A 637 51.03 104.68 -11.43
CA THR A 637 51.54 105.27 -12.69
C THR A 637 52.73 106.16 -12.26
N GLY A 638 53.71 106.54 -13.07
CA GLY A 638 53.87 106.55 -14.52
C GLY A 638 55.22 107.21 -14.88
N ASP A 639 55.47 107.34 -16.19
CA ASP A 639 56.56 108.07 -16.88
C ASP A 639 57.85 107.31 -17.34
N GLN A 640 57.75 106.03 -17.74
CA GLN A 640 58.75 105.32 -18.57
C GLN A 640 58.12 104.48 -19.72
N LEU A 641 57.31 105.12 -20.59
CA LEU A 641 56.20 104.47 -21.31
C LEU A 641 56.31 104.30 -22.85
N SER A 642 57.50 104.32 -23.46
CA SER A 642 57.62 104.19 -24.93
C SER A 642 58.01 102.78 -25.44
N SER A 643 58.59 101.91 -24.60
CA SER A 643 59.05 100.56 -24.99
C SER A 643 57.96 99.48 -24.88
N VAL A 644 56.92 99.71 -24.08
CA VAL A 644 55.93 98.69 -23.70
C VAL A 644 54.81 98.54 -24.74
N LEU A 645 54.56 99.58 -25.54
CA LEU A 645 53.46 99.61 -26.53
C LEU A 645 53.71 98.66 -27.72
N VAL A 646 54.97 98.44 -28.11
CA VAL A 646 55.32 97.53 -29.20
C VAL A 646 55.29 96.06 -28.76
N GLY A 647 55.72 95.76 -27.52
CA GLY A 647 55.65 94.41 -26.95
C GLY A 647 54.22 93.91 -26.75
N LEU A 648 53.33 94.78 -26.26
CA LEU A 648 51.91 94.45 -26.07
C LEU A 648 51.15 94.29 -27.39
N GLN A 649 51.57 94.99 -28.46
CA GLN A 649 50.99 94.79 -29.80
C GLN A 649 51.36 93.40 -30.36
N THR A 650 52.61 92.96 -30.15
CA THR A 650 53.06 91.62 -30.55
C THR A 650 52.43 90.50 -29.72
N GLU A 651 52.26 90.71 -28.40
CA GLU A 651 51.56 89.74 -27.55
C GLU A 651 50.06 89.66 -27.89
N LYS A 652 49.41 90.76 -28.25
CA LYS A 652 48.02 90.75 -28.73
C LYS A 652 47.85 89.92 -30.01
N GLU A 653 48.80 90.02 -30.95
CA GLU A 653 48.76 89.21 -32.18
C GLU A 653 49.07 87.73 -31.93
N VAL A 654 49.95 87.42 -30.97
CA VAL A 654 50.23 86.03 -30.53
C VAL A 654 49.03 85.44 -29.81
N LEU A 655 48.37 86.19 -28.94
CA LEU A 655 47.16 85.76 -28.24
C LEU A 655 45.96 85.62 -29.20
N LEU A 656 45.82 86.49 -30.20
CA LEU A 656 44.79 86.31 -31.25
C LEU A 656 45.05 85.07 -32.11
N ARG A 657 46.32 84.73 -32.37
CA ARG A 657 46.68 83.45 -32.99
C ARG A 657 46.36 82.27 -32.09
N SER A 658 46.67 82.36 -30.79
CA SER A 658 46.35 81.32 -29.80
C SER A 658 44.84 81.13 -29.62
N VAL A 659 44.05 82.21 -29.60
CA VAL A 659 42.58 82.13 -29.54
C VAL A 659 42.02 81.51 -30.81
N LYS A 660 42.54 81.86 -32.00
CA LYS A 660 42.13 81.20 -33.25
C LYS A 660 42.53 79.72 -33.29
N GLU A 661 43.69 79.36 -32.74
CA GLU A 661 44.12 77.97 -32.58
C GLU A 661 43.21 77.22 -31.61
N GLN A 662 42.82 77.82 -30.48
CA GLN A 662 41.88 77.24 -29.53
C GLN A 662 40.45 77.15 -30.08
N GLU A 663 39.99 78.13 -30.88
CA GLU A 663 38.70 78.05 -31.59
C GLU A 663 38.72 76.91 -32.62
N ALA A 664 39.81 76.77 -33.37
CA ALA A 664 39.99 75.65 -34.28
C ALA A 664 40.01 74.30 -33.51
N GLU A 665 40.67 74.24 -32.36
CA GLU A 665 40.69 73.06 -31.50
C GLU A 665 39.31 72.71 -30.94
N ILE A 666 38.52 73.70 -30.51
CA ILE A 666 37.13 73.49 -30.07
C ILE A 666 36.27 72.99 -31.23
N THR A 667 36.46 73.52 -32.46
CA THR A 667 35.72 73.00 -33.62
C THR A 667 36.10 71.56 -33.96
N ASN A 668 37.39 71.21 -33.84
CA ASN A 668 37.87 69.84 -34.03
C ASN A 668 37.31 68.89 -32.96
N LEU A 669 37.28 69.31 -31.69
CA LEU A 669 36.70 68.53 -30.59
C LEU A 669 35.18 68.35 -30.75
N ARG A 670 34.46 69.36 -31.26
CA ARG A 670 33.04 69.26 -31.58
C ARG A 670 32.78 68.28 -32.73
N GLN A 671 33.57 68.33 -33.80
CA GLN A 671 33.50 67.34 -34.88
C GLN A 671 33.83 65.94 -34.38
N ALA A 672 34.86 65.78 -33.53
CA ALA A 672 35.21 64.50 -32.93
C ALA A 672 34.07 63.96 -32.04
N THR A 673 33.40 64.83 -31.27
CA THR A 673 32.24 64.45 -30.44
C THR A 673 31.04 64.03 -31.30
N GLN A 674 30.76 64.75 -32.39
CA GLN A 674 29.70 64.38 -33.33
C GLN A 674 29.99 63.04 -34.02
N LEU A 675 31.23 62.79 -34.43
CA LEU A 675 31.66 61.52 -35.03
C LEU A 675 31.53 60.37 -34.00
N HIS A 676 31.92 60.60 -32.75
CA HIS A 676 31.79 59.63 -31.67
C HIS A 676 30.32 59.31 -31.39
N GLN A 677 29.45 60.32 -31.36
CA GLN A 677 28.01 60.15 -31.17
C GLN A 677 27.36 59.38 -32.32
N ALA A 678 27.76 59.65 -33.57
CA ALA A 678 27.32 58.89 -34.73
C ALA A 678 27.77 57.41 -34.67
N THR A 679 28.99 57.17 -34.20
CA THR A 679 29.53 55.81 -34.01
C THR A 679 28.77 55.05 -32.92
N LEU A 680 28.45 55.72 -31.80
CA LEU A 680 27.65 55.12 -30.73
C LEU A 680 26.22 54.78 -31.18
N LEU A 681 25.59 55.64 -31.99
CA LEU A 681 24.27 55.34 -32.57
C LEU A 681 24.35 54.14 -33.52
N GLN A 682 25.39 54.06 -34.34
CA GLN A 682 25.62 52.91 -35.23
C GLN A 682 25.82 51.60 -34.45
N GLU A 683 26.61 51.62 -33.38
CA GLU A 683 26.83 50.47 -32.50
C GLU A 683 25.56 50.09 -31.71
N ARG A 684 24.75 51.08 -31.30
CA ARG A 684 23.44 50.84 -30.68
C ARG A 684 22.48 50.15 -31.64
N ASP A 685 22.38 50.64 -32.87
CA ASP A 685 21.51 50.06 -33.90
C ASP A 685 21.98 48.67 -34.31
N ARG A 686 23.30 48.44 -34.35
CA ARG A 686 23.89 47.12 -34.56
C ARG A 686 23.52 46.18 -33.42
N SER A 687 23.71 46.59 -32.17
CA SER A 687 23.36 45.81 -30.97
C SER A 687 21.85 45.50 -30.93
N GLN A 688 20.99 46.46 -31.31
CA GLN A 688 19.54 46.25 -31.40
C GLN A 688 19.16 45.23 -32.47
N ARG A 689 19.82 45.26 -33.64
CA ARG A 689 19.61 44.24 -34.69
C ARG A 689 20.09 42.86 -34.24
N GLU A 690 21.25 42.78 -33.60
CA GLU A 690 21.79 41.52 -33.05
C GLU A 690 20.85 40.94 -31.97
N LEU A 691 20.33 41.78 -31.07
CA LEU A 691 19.31 41.37 -30.09
C LEU A 691 18.01 40.88 -30.74
N ALA A 692 17.51 41.56 -31.77
CA ALA A 692 16.30 41.14 -32.49
C ALA A 692 16.49 39.79 -33.21
N VAL A 693 17.66 39.57 -33.81
CA VAL A 693 18.01 38.29 -34.43
C VAL A 693 18.10 37.18 -33.38
N LEU A 694 18.77 37.42 -32.25
CA LEU A 694 18.87 36.46 -31.15
C LEU A 694 17.51 36.13 -30.54
N GLN A 695 16.62 37.11 -30.36
CA GLN A 695 15.25 36.89 -29.91
C GLN A 695 14.46 36.03 -30.89
N SER A 696 14.55 36.31 -32.20
CA SER A 696 13.89 35.52 -33.23
C SER A 696 14.41 34.08 -33.27
N GLN A 697 15.73 33.89 -33.14
CA GLN A 697 16.35 32.56 -33.07
C GLN A 697 15.93 31.80 -31.81
N MET A 698 15.87 32.46 -30.65
CA MET A 698 15.41 31.87 -29.40
C MET A 698 13.93 31.45 -29.49
N GLN A 699 13.07 32.28 -30.08
CA GLN A 699 11.65 31.96 -30.29
C GLN A 699 11.47 30.77 -31.24
N ALA A 700 12.26 30.71 -32.32
CA ALA A 700 12.25 29.59 -33.24
C ALA A 700 12.78 28.30 -32.60
N LYS A 701 13.79 28.39 -31.73
CA LYS A 701 14.31 27.26 -30.98
C LYS A 701 13.30 26.74 -29.93
N LEU A 702 12.62 27.64 -29.23
CA LEU A 702 11.58 27.28 -28.26
C LEU A 702 10.38 26.58 -28.93
N SER A 703 9.95 27.03 -30.11
CA SER A 703 8.87 26.36 -30.84
C SER A 703 9.30 24.99 -31.38
N GLN A 704 10.55 24.87 -31.84
CA GLN A 704 11.13 23.59 -32.25
C GLN A 704 11.24 22.61 -31.07
N ASP A 705 11.78 23.06 -29.93
CA ASP A 705 11.95 22.23 -28.73
C ASP A 705 10.59 21.83 -28.15
N SER A 706 9.59 22.71 -28.15
CA SER A 706 8.21 22.41 -27.74
C SER A 706 7.57 21.33 -28.63
N GLY A 707 7.73 21.43 -29.95
CA GLY A 707 7.24 20.40 -30.88
C GLY A 707 7.90 19.04 -30.69
N LEU A 708 9.23 19.02 -30.43
CA LEU A 708 9.97 17.79 -30.12
C LEU A 708 9.54 17.15 -28.80
N LEU A 709 9.30 17.97 -27.76
CA LEU A 709 8.81 17.50 -26.47
C LEU A 709 7.40 16.92 -26.56
N GLN A 710 6.51 17.54 -27.34
CA GLN A 710 5.16 17.00 -27.56
C GLN A 710 5.21 15.66 -28.31
N GLN A 711 6.07 15.54 -29.32
CA GLN A 711 6.26 14.27 -30.03
C GLN A 711 6.83 13.18 -29.11
N ARG A 712 7.82 13.51 -28.28
CA ARG A 712 8.39 12.61 -27.26
C ARG A 712 7.32 12.12 -26.29
N LEU A 713 6.48 13.02 -25.79
CA LEU A 713 5.38 12.67 -24.89
C LEU A 713 4.41 11.69 -25.54
N GLN A 714 4.00 11.93 -26.79
CA GLN A 714 3.12 11.01 -27.53
C GLN A 714 3.75 9.62 -27.74
N ASP A 715 5.05 9.57 -28.02
CA ASP A 715 5.78 8.31 -28.15
C ASP A 715 5.86 7.55 -26.82
N GLU A 716 6.10 8.24 -25.70
CA GLU A 716 6.10 7.65 -24.36
C GLU A 716 4.70 7.18 -23.93
N GLN A 717 3.65 7.97 -24.16
CA GLN A 717 2.26 7.59 -23.90
C GLN A 717 1.87 6.32 -24.68
N PHE A 718 2.28 6.24 -25.94
CA PHE A 718 2.05 5.05 -26.75
C PHE A 718 2.89 3.85 -26.27
N SER A 719 4.13 4.07 -25.84
CA SER A 719 4.97 3.00 -25.25
C SER A 719 4.35 2.42 -23.99
N LEU A 720 3.75 3.25 -23.12
CA LEU A 720 3.04 2.79 -21.93
C LEU A 720 1.83 1.93 -22.30
N LEU A 721 1.06 2.34 -23.32
CA LEU A 721 -0.04 1.54 -23.86
C LEU A 721 0.46 0.18 -24.37
N GLN A 722 1.59 0.13 -25.08
CA GLN A 722 2.18 -1.13 -25.53
C GLN A 722 2.55 -2.04 -24.36
N CYS A 723 3.14 -1.52 -23.29
CA CYS A 723 3.44 -2.29 -22.09
C CYS A 723 2.17 -2.88 -21.46
N ALA A 724 1.11 -2.07 -21.30
CA ALA A 724 -0.16 -2.55 -20.74
C ALA A 724 -0.84 -3.61 -21.62
N VAL A 725 -0.73 -3.48 -22.95
CA VAL A 725 -1.26 -4.46 -23.90
C VAL A 725 -0.46 -5.77 -23.85
N VAL A 726 0.87 -5.72 -23.71
CA VAL A 726 1.72 -6.92 -23.52
C VAL A 726 1.32 -7.66 -22.23
N GLU A 727 1.11 -6.93 -21.14
CA GLU A 727 0.67 -7.52 -19.88
C GLU A 727 -0.73 -8.16 -20.03
N ALA A 728 -1.66 -7.47 -20.71
CA ALA A 728 -2.97 -8.00 -21.02
C ALA A 728 -2.91 -9.28 -21.88
N GLU A 729 -2.00 -9.34 -22.86
CA GLU A 729 -1.75 -10.55 -23.65
C GLU A 729 -1.28 -11.71 -22.75
N GLY A 730 -0.36 -11.44 -21.81
CA GLY A 730 0.12 -12.42 -20.84
C GLY A 730 -1.00 -12.99 -19.96
N ILE A 731 -1.85 -12.11 -19.40
CA ILE A 731 -2.99 -12.51 -18.57
C ILE A 731 -3.95 -13.44 -19.35
N VAL A 732 -4.23 -13.13 -20.61
CA VAL A 732 -5.14 -13.94 -21.46
C VAL A 732 -4.48 -15.27 -21.85
N LEU A 733 -3.17 -15.28 -22.10
CA LEU A 733 -2.41 -16.51 -22.37
C LEU A 733 -2.39 -17.45 -21.16
N ASP A 734 -2.21 -16.90 -19.95
CA ASP A 734 -2.28 -17.68 -18.71
C ASP A 734 -3.69 -18.25 -18.47
N ALA A 735 -4.72 -17.48 -18.81
CA ALA A 735 -6.11 -17.92 -18.71
C ALA A 735 -6.42 -19.09 -19.64
N VAL A 736 -5.99 -19.02 -20.90
CA VAL A 736 -6.22 -20.11 -21.87
C VAL A 736 -5.38 -21.34 -21.55
N ALA A 737 -4.16 -21.19 -21.02
CA ALA A 737 -3.34 -22.31 -20.58
C ALA A 737 -4.01 -23.14 -19.47
N LYS A 738 -4.78 -22.49 -18.58
CA LYS A 738 -5.58 -23.17 -17.54
C LYS A 738 -6.73 -24.00 -18.10
N VAL A 739 -7.23 -23.70 -19.29
CA VAL A 739 -8.31 -24.48 -19.92
C VAL A 739 -7.85 -25.91 -20.20
N ASP A 740 -6.57 -26.09 -20.52
CA ASP A 740 -5.97 -27.39 -20.85
C ASP A 740 -5.18 -28.00 -19.66
N ASP A 741 -5.16 -27.36 -18.49
CA ASP A 741 -4.43 -27.84 -17.30
C ASP A 741 -5.19 -28.98 -16.60
N PRO A 742 -4.60 -30.19 -16.46
CA PRO A 742 -5.20 -31.31 -15.75
C PRO A 742 -5.56 -31.03 -14.29
N LEU A 743 -4.87 -30.09 -13.63
CA LEU A 743 -5.20 -29.66 -12.27
C LEU A 743 -6.44 -28.76 -12.23
N HIS A 744 -6.66 -27.98 -13.28
CA HIS A 744 -7.83 -27.10 -13.42
C HIS A 744 -9.12 -27.86 -13.79
N VAL A 745 -9.01 -29.06 -14.37
CA VAL A 745 -10.15 -29.97 -14.65
C VAL A 745 -10.96 -30.30 -13.39
N ARG A 746 -10.35 -30.22 -12.21
CA ARG A 746 -11.01 -30.45 -10.91
C ARG A 746 -11.75 -29.21 -10.38
N CYS A 747 -11.55 -28.04 -10.98
CA CYS A 747 -12.23 -26.81 -10.59
C CYS A 747 -13.60 -26.73 -11.27
N ILE A 748 -14.66 -26.54 -10.48
CA ILE A 748 -16.03 -26.42 -10.99
C ILE A 748 -16.52 -24.99 -10.74
N SER A 749 -17.16 -24.38 -11.75
CA SER A 749 -17.82 -23.08 -11.64
C SER A 749 -19.31 -23.20 -11.94
N THR A 750 -20.15 -22.51 -11.16
CA THR A 750 -21.60 -22.51 -11.41
C THR A 750 -21.97 -21.71 -12.65
N PRO A 751 -22.99 -22.13 -13.43
CA PRO A 751 -23.50 -21.36 -14.57
C PRO A 751 -23.88 -19.92 -14.21
N ASP A 752 -24.44 -19.69 -13.01
CA ASP A 752 -24.78 -18.35 -12.50
C ASP A 752 -23.56 -17.43 -12.35
N TYR A 753 -22.44 -17.99 -11.87
CA TYR A 753 -21.21 -17.23 -11.70
C TYR A 753 -20.58 -16.88 -13.06
N LEU A 754 -20.59 -17.83 -14.01
CA LEU A 754 -20.16 -17.58 -15.38
C LEU A 754 -20.98 -16.48 -16.07
N ILE A 755 -22.31 -16.51 -15.95
CA ILE A 755 -23.21 -15.48 -16.48
C ILE A 755 -22.80 -14.10 -15.97
N ASN A 756 -22.62 -13.96 -14.65
CA ASN A 756 -22.21 -12.70 -14.06
C ASN A 756 -20.86 -12.20 -14.58
N ARG A 757 -19.87 -13.10 -14.74
CA ARG A 757 -18.56 -12.75 -15.29
C ARG A 757 -18.66 -12.29 -16.75
N ALA A 758 -19.43 -13.00 -17.57
CA ALA A 758 -19.63 -12.66 -18.97
C ALA A 758 -20.34 -11.30 -19.15
N GLU A 759 -21.35 -10.98 -18.33
CA GLU A 759 -22.03 -9.67 -18.33
C GLU A 759 -21.08 -8.51 -17.97
N LEU A 760 -20.27 -8.68 -16.92
CA LEU A 760 -19.26 -7.69 -16.53
C LEU A 760 -18.21 -7.48 -17.62
N THR A 761 -17.82 -8.56 -18.30
CA THR A 761 -16.88 -8.50 -19.43
C THR A 761 -17.46 -7.74 -20.61
N LEU A 762 -18.75 -7.95 -20.96
CA LEU A 762 -19.43 -7.19 -22.02
C LEU A 762 -19.45 -5.69 -21.72
N ALA A 763 -19.77 -5.30 -20.47
CA ALA A 763 -19.72 -3.91 -20.04
C ALA A 763 -18.30 -3.32 -20.11
N SER A 764 -17.27 -4.13 -19.82
CA SER A 764 -15.88 -3.71 -19.95
C SER A 764 -15.44 -3.51 -21.40
N ILE A 765 -15.98 -4.28 -22.34
CA ILE A 765 -15.73 -4.08 -23.78
C ILE A 765 -16.28 -2.72 -24.25
N ASP A 766 -17.45 -2.30 -23.79
CA ASP A 766 -18.00 -0.97 -24.09
C ASP A 766 -17.10 0.16 -23.60
N LYS A 767 -16.63 0.03 -22.35
CA LYS A 767 -15.72 1.01 -21.76
C LYS A 767 -14.40 1.07 -22.52
N MET A 768 -13.88 -0.07 -22.95
CA MET A 768 -12.67 -0.17 -23.76
C MET A 768 -12.84 0.50 -25.13
N GLN A 769 -13.97 0.31 -25.82
CA GLN A 769 -14.29 1.01 -27.08
C GLN A 769 -14.37 2.53 -26.88
N GLN A 770 -15.02 2.98 -25.81
CA GLN A 770 -15.13 4.41 -25.49
C GLN A 770 -13.77 5.05 -25.18
N SER A 771 -12.96 4.39 -24.34
CA SER A 771 -11.61 4.87 -24.01
C SER A 771 -10.68 4.84 -25.22
N HIS A 772 -10.81 3.84 -26.10
CA HIS A 772 -10.04 3.77 -27.34
C HIS A 772 -10.39 4.94 -28.28
N ALA A 773 -11.68 5.22 -28.47
CA ALA A 773 -12.12 6.37 -29.27
C ALA A 773 -11.67 7.71 -28.66
N ALA A 774 -11.65 7.83 -27.33
CA ALA A 774 -11.15 9.02 -26.64
C ALA A 774 -9.64 9.22 -26.87
N TYR A 775 -8.85 8.15 -26.76
CA TYR A 775 -7.40 8.20 -27.02
C TYR A 775 -7.07 8.56 -28.47
N LEU A 776 -7.82 8.05 -29.45
CA LEU A 776 -7.64 8.44 -30.86
C LEU A 776 -7.97 9.91 -31.12
N ARG A 777 -8.82 10.54 -30.30
CA ARG A 777 -9.11 11.98 -30.39
C ARG A 777 -8.05 12.84 -29.70
N ASN A 778 -7.40 12.31 -28.68
CA ASN A 778 -6.31 12.96 -27.94
C ASN A 778 -5.23 11.95 -27.55
N MET A 779 -4.16 11.87 -28.34
CA MET A 779 -3.08 10.91 -28.12
C MET A 779 -2.12 11.31 -26.99
N ASP A 780 -2.29 12.51 -26.42
CA ASP A 780 -1.47 13.02 -25.33
C ASP A 780 -1.88 12.42 -23.96
N ASP A 781 -3.04 11.74 -23.89
CA ASP A 781 -3.55 11.11 -22.66
C ASP A 781 -3.99 9.65 -22.89
N ALA A 782 -3.09 8.70 -22.59
CA ALA A 782 -3.39 7.27 -22.66
C ALA A 782 -4.08 6.72 -21.40
N SER A 783 -4.24 7.51 -20.33
CA SER A 783 -4.61 7.01 -18.99
C SER A 783 -5.95 6.26 -18.94
N GLY A 784 -6.96 6.80 -19.64
CA GLY A 784 -8.28 6.18 -19.73
C GLY A 784 -8.25 4.83 -20.44
N LEU A 785 -7.49 4.73 -21.55
CA LEU A 785 -7.35 3.50 -22.31
C LEU A 785 -6.53 2.46 -21.55
N LEU A 786 -5.43 2.86 -20.89
CA LEU A 786 -4.62 1.99 -20.03
C LEU A 786 -5.47 1.30 -18.97
N ARG A 787 -6.27 2.08 -18.22
CA ARG A 787 -7.15 1.55 -17.17
C ARG A 787 -8.18 0.57 -17.73
N SER A 788 -8.76 0.89 -18.88
CA SER A 788 -9.75 0.06 -19.53
C SER A 788 -9.15 -1.24 -20.08
N VAL A 789 -7.94 -1.23 -20.66
CA VAL A 789 -7.22 -2.42 -21.13
C VAL A 789 -6.90 -3.35 -19.96
N THR A 790 -6.36 -2.83 -18.85
CA THR A 790 -6.08 -3.63 -17.66
C THR A 790 -7.35 -4.26 -17.09
N GLN A 791 -8.41 -3.46 -16.88
CA GLN A 791 -9.68 -3.97 -16.35
C GLN A 791 -10.31 -5.04 -17.25
N PHE A 792 -10.30 -4.81 -18.57
CA PHE A 792 -10.81 -5.75 -19.56
C PHE A 792 -10.04 -7.07 -19.55
N SER A 793 -8.70 -7.02 -19.49
CA SER A 793 -7.85 -8.23 -19.52
C SER A 793 -8.11 -9.19 -18.35
N HIS A 794 -8.39 -8.66 -17.16
CA HIS A 794 -8.76 -9.48 -16.02
C HIS A 794 -10.16 -10.08 -16.15
N LEU A 795 -11.15 -9.29 -16.59
CA LEU A 795 -12.53 -9.76 -16.71
C LEU A 795 -12.71 -10.81 -17.82
N ILE A 796 -12.04 -10.62 -18.97
CA ILE A 796 -12.05 -11.60 -20.06
C ILE A 796 -11.34 -12.90 -19.64
N SER A 797 -10.22 -12.81 -18.92
CA SER A 797 -9.53 -13.97 -18.32
C SER A 797 -10.42 -14.72 -17.34
N ASP A 798 -11.06 -14.00 -16.40
CA ASP A 798 -12.02 -14.59 -15.47
C ASP A 798 -13.14 -15.33 -16.22
N THR A 799 -13.66 -14.76 -17.30
CA THR A 799 -14.72 -15.37 -18.11
C THR A 799 -14.25 -16.65 -18.80
N ILE A 800 -13.02 -16.67 -19.32
CA ILE A 800 -12.40 -17.85 -19.95
C ILE A 800 -12.19 -18.98 -18.92
N VAL A 801 -11.58 -18.67 -17.78
CA VAL A 801 -11.28 -19.65 -16.72
C VAL A 801 -12.56 -20.23 -16.13
N ASN A 802 -13.53 -19.39 -15.81
CA ASN A 802 -14.82 -19.84 -15.26
C ASN A 802 -15.70 -20.52 -16.32
N GLY A 803 -15.54 -20.16 -17.60
CA GLY A 803 -16.18 -20.86 -18.71
C GLY A 803 -15.73 -22.32 -18.79
N ALA A 804 -14.41 -22.55 -18.73
CA ALA A 804 -13.84 -23.89 -18.64
C ALA A 804 -14.26 -24.63 -17.35
N GLY A 805 -14.21 -23.97 -16.19
CA GLY A 805 -14.67 -24.55 -14.92
C GLY A 805 -16.16 -24.94 -14.94
N THR A 806 -17.01 -24.18 -15.64
CA THR A 806 -18.42 -24.52 -15.81
C THR A 806 -18.62 -25.69 -16.79
N ALA A 807 -17.78 -25.79 -17.82
CA ALA A 807 -17.79 -26.90 -18.77
C ALA A 807 -17.57 -28.26 -18.07
N HIS A 808 -16.73 -28.32 -17.03
CA HIS A 808 -16.50 -29.58 -16.28
C HIS A 808 -17.76 -30.15 -15.60
N SER A 809 -18.76 -29.31 -15.33
CA SER A 809 -20.05 -29.71 -14.74
C SER A 809 -21.20 -29.75 -15.75
N ALA A 810 -20.93 -29.43 -17.01
CA ALA A 810 -21.92 -29.40 -18.08
C ALA A 810 -22.04 -30.78 -18.77
N PRO A 811 -23.18 -31.08 -19.43
CA PRO A 811 -23.28 -32.25 -20.31
C PRO A 811 -22.21 -32.20 -21.41
N THR A 812 -21.65 -33.35 -21.80
CA THR A 812 -20.47 -33.46 -22.69
C THR A 812 -20.57 -32.59 -23.95
N ASP A 813 -21.70 -32.62 -24.67
CA ASP A 813 -21.91 -31.80 -25.87
C ASP A 813 -21.90 -30.28 -25.61
N GLN A 814 -22.30 -29.84 -24.42
CA GLN A 814 -22.28 -28.44 -24.01
C GLN A 814 -20.92 -28.04 -23.41
N ALA A 815 -20.26 -28.97 -22.73
CA ALA A 815 -18.92 -28.81 -22.18
C ALA A 815 -17.89 -28.54 -23.29
N ASP A 816 -17.89 -29.34 -24.36
CA ASP A 816 -16.97 -29.17 -25.49
C ASP A 816 -17.18 -27.82 -26.18
N ARG A 817 -18.46 -27.47 -26.47
CA ARG A 817 -18.80 -26.19 -27.10
C ARG A 817 -18.43 -24.98 -26.23
N LEU A 818 -18.58 -25.08 -24.92
CA LEU A 818 -18.23 -24.00 -23.99
C LEU A 818 -16.71 -23.83 -23.90
N THR A 819 -15.98 -24.94 -23.88
CA THR A 819 -14.51 -24.96 -23.91
C THR A 819 -13.96 -24.35 -25.21
N ASP A 820 -14.53 -24.72 -26.35
CA ASP A 820 -14.16 -24.15 -27.65
C ASP A 820 -14.47 -22.66 -27.73
N ASN A 821 -15.62 -22.22 -27.21
CA ASN A 821 -15.92 -20.79 -27.11
C ASN A 821 -14.91 -20.04 -26.23
N CYS A 822 -14.38 -20.67 -25.16
CA CYS A 822 -13.33 -20.06 -24.33
C CYS A 822 -12.02 -19.90 -25.12
N ARG A 823 -11.64 -20.88 -25.95
CA ARG A 823 -10.47 -20.80 -26.84
C ARG A 823 -10.64 -19.76 -27.95
N ASP A 824 -11.81 -19.72 -28.58
CA ASP A 824 -12.17 -18.70 -29.57
C ASP A 824 -12.11 -17.30 -28.95
N CYS A 825 -12.61 -17.17 -27.72
CA CYS A 825 -12.61 -15.91 -26.97
C CYS A 825 -11.18 -15.41 -26.73
N ALA A 826 -10.28 -16.30 -26.27
CA ALA A 826 -8.86 -15.98 -26.11
C ALA A 826 -8.21 -15.57 -27.43
N THR A 827 -8.48 -16.31 -28.52
CA THR A 827 -7.90 -16.06 -29.84
C THR A 827 -8.31 -14.69 -30.39
N HIS A 828 -9.61 -14.37 -30.36
CA HIS A 828 -10.11 -13.07 -30.80
C HIS A 828 -9.63 -11.93 -29.90
N CYS A 829 -9.50 -12.18 -28.60
CA CYS A 829 -8.97 -11.20 -27.64
C CYS A 829 -7.50 -10.86 -27.94
N LEU A 830 -6.66 -11.88 -28.13
CA LEU A 830 -5.24 -11.70 -28.47
C LEU A 830 -5.05 -10.97 -29.82
N GLN A 831 -5.89 -11.28 -30.82
CA GLN A 831 -5.87 -10.56 -32.09
C GLN A 831 -6.23 -9.08 -31.91
N TYR A 832 -7.27 -8.77 -31.12
CA TYR A 832 -7.66 -7.41 -30.82
C TYR A 832 -6.57 -6.64 -30.03
N LEU A 833 -5.97 -7.27 -29.01
CA LEU A 833 -4.86 -6.69 -28.26
C LEU A 833 -3.65 -6.41 -29.17
N LYS A 834 -3.32 -7.32 -30.08
CA LYS A 834 -2.26 -7.13 -31.08
C LYS A 834 -2.53 -5.91 -31.98
N GLU A 835 -3.79 -5.66 -32.34
CA GLU A 835 -4.17 -4.49 -33.13
C GLU A 835 -4.01 -3.18 -32.35
N LEU A 836 -4.26 -3.16 -31.04
CA LEU A 836 -3.97 -2.03 -30.15
C LEU A 836 -2.46 -1.80 -29.95
N LYS A 837 -1.65 -2.85 -30.03
CA LYS A 837 -0.19 -2.81 -29.80
C LYS A 837 0.60 -2.10 -30.89
N LEU A 838 0.11 -2.10 -32.14
CA LEU A 838 0.82 -1.53 -33.29
C LEU A 838 0.21 -0.19 -33.70
N LYS A 839 1.05 0.84 -33.81
CA LYS A 839 0.63 2.22 -34.18
C LYS A 839 -0.12 2.26 -35.52
N ALA A 840 0.23 1.37 -36.45
CA ALA A 840 -0.40 1.26 -37.77
C ALA A 840 -1.82 0.66 -37.75
N THR A 841 -2.11 -0.22 -36.79
CA THR A 841 -3.41 -0.91 -36.69
C THR A 841 -4.30 -0.32 -35.60
N LEU A 842 -3.75 0.46 -34.67
CA LEU A 842 -4.48 1.09 -33.57
C LEU A 842 -5.80 1.75 -34.02
N PRO A 843 -5.87 2.58 -35.09
CA PRO A 843 -7.14 3.20 -35.50
C PRO A 843 -8.22 2.23 -35.98
N ARG A 844 -7.85 0.98 -36.29
CA ARG A 844 -8.73 -0.07 -36.84
C ARG A 844 -9.04 -1.18 -35.84
N ALA A 845 -8.50 -1.13 -34.63
CA ALA A 845 -8.71 -2.17 -33.62
C ALA A 845 -10.19 -2.25 -33.22
N ASP A 846 -10.81 -3.41 -33.46
CA ASP A 846 -12.24 -3.64 -33.24
C ASP A 846 -12.52 -4.85 -32.31
N PRO A 847 -13.15 -4.66 -31.15
CA PRO A 847 -13.45 -5.76 -30.22
C PRO A 847 -14.76 -6.49 -30.54
N THR A 848 -15.42 -6.21 -31.67
CA THR A 848 -16.71 -6.83 -32.04
C THR A 848 -16.67 -8.37 -32.06
N ALA A 849 -15.57 -8.96 -32.56
CA ALA A 849 -15.40 -10.41 -32.56
C ALA A 849 -15.32 -10.99 -31.14
N VAL A 850 -14.59 -10.32 -30.23
CA VAL A 850 -14.51 -10.72 -28.81
C VAL A 850 -15.89 -10.65 -28.17
N ARG A 851 -16.61 -9.55 -28.40
CA ARG A 851 -17.96 -9.32 -27.90
C ARG A 851 -18.92 -10.44 -28.30
N TYR A 852 -18.87 -10.84 -29.57
CA TYR A 852 -19.71 -11.90 -30.10
C TYR A 852 -19.46 -13.24 -29.38
N VAL A 853 -18.20 -13.60 -29.14
CA VAL A 853 -17.88 -14.86 -28.44
C VAL A 853 -18.26 -14.81 -26.97
N VAL A 854 -18.01 -13.69 -26.27
CA VAL A 854 -18.46 -13.52 -24.88
C VAL A 854 -19.99 -13.62 -24.78
N GLN A 855 -20.73 -13.09 -25.76
CA GLN A 855 -22.19 -13.23 -25.82
C GLN A 855 -22.61 -14.70 -26.02
N ARG A 856 -21.86 -15.49 -26.80
CA ARG A 856 -22.10 -16.94 -26.95
C ARG A 856 -21.85 -17.69 -25.63
N ILE A 857 -20.78 -17.37 -24.92
CA ILE A 857 -20.47 -17.92 -23.59
C ILE A 857 -21.60 -17.59 -22.60
N LEU A 858 -22.07 -16.33 -22.60
CA LEU A 858 -23.19 -15.89 -21.76
C LEU A 858 -24.46 -16.69 -22.04
N ASN A 859 -24.85 -16.83 -23.31
CA ASN A 859 -26.05 -17.58 -23.70
C ASN A 859 -25.94 -19.06 -23.30
N GLN A 860 -24.77 -19.69 -23.48
CA GLN A 860 -24.56 -21.07 -23.03
C GLN A 860 -24.60 -21.22 -21.51
N GLY A 861 -24.06 -20.24 -20.76
CA GLY A 861 -24.21 -20.20 -19.31
C GLY A 861 -25.68 -20.11 -18.89
N GLN A 862 -26.52 -19.36 -19.62
CA GLN A 862 -27.96 -19.28 -19.39
C GLN A 862 -28.68 -20.61 -19.68
N ASP A 863 -28.29 -21.32 -20.75
CA ASP A 863 -28.85 -22.63 -21.10
C ASP A 863 -28.49 -23.72 -20.08
N LEU A 864 -27.32 -23.61 -19.45
CA LEU A 864 -26.83 -24.52 -18.41
C LEU A 864 -27.47 -24.31 -17.03
N ARG A 865 -28.29 -23.26 -16.83
CA ARG A 865 -29.00 -23.09 -15.57
C ARG A 865 -29.94 -24.28 -15.34
N PRO A 866 -29.95 -24.87 -14.13
CA PRO A 866 -30.93 -25.90 -13.78
C PRO A 866 -32.34 -25.36 -13.99
N ARG A 867 -33.09 -25.95 -14.91
CA ARG A 867 -34.53 -25.71 -15.04
C ARG A 867 -35.20 -26.39 -13.85
N GLY A 868 -35.33 -25.65 -12.76
CA GLY A 868 -35.87 -26.17 -11.50
C GLY A 868 -37.27 -26.74 -11.68
N ALA A 869 -37.36 -28.07 -11.69
CA ALA A 869 -38.50 -28.78 -11.17
C ALA A 869 -38.34 -28.81 -9.63
N ASP A 870 -39.41 -28.49 -8.89
CA ASP A 870 -39.57 -28.74 -7.44
C ASP A 870 -39.04 -27.76 -6.38
N VAL A 871 -39.10 -26.45 -6.60
CA VAL A 871 -39.33 -25.52 -5.48
C VAL A 871 -40.36 -24.50 -5.92
N GLN A 872 -41.53 -24.46 -5.25
CA GLN A 872 -42.54 -23.43 -5.50
C GLN A 872 -41.96 -22.07 -5.10
N LYS A 873 -41.39 -21.36 -6.09
CA LYS A 873 -40.71 -20.07 -5.92
C LYS A 873 -41.58 -19.00 -5.25
N GLU A 874 -42.90 -19.19 -5.25
CA GLU A 874 -43.90 -18.32 -4.64
C GLU A 874 -43.96 -18.44 -3.10
N GLU A 875 -43.47 -19.54 -2.50
CA GLU A 875 -43.51 -19.78 -1.03
C GLU A 875 -42.22 -19.39 -0.29
N LEU A 876 -41.10 -19.21 -1.01
CA LEU A 876 -39.79 -18.98 -0.39
C LEU A 876 -39.73 -17.70 0.47
N ALA A 877 -40.42 -16.63 0.06
CA ALA A 877 -40.44 -15.38 0.81
C ALA A 877 -41.11 -15.54 2.19
N GLU A 878 -42.27 -16.21 2.22
CA GLU A 878 -43.00 -16.49 3.46
C GLU A 878 -42.23 -17.48 4.35
N MET A 879 -41.52 -18.42 3.74
CA MET A 879 -40.71 -19.39 4.46
C MET A 879 -39.53 -18.74 5.20
N VAL A 880 -38.89 -17.71 4.62
CA VAL A 880 -37.77 -17.04 5.30
C VAL A 880 -38.28 -16.25 6.50
N ASP A 881 -39.32 -15.45 6.33
CA ASP A 881 -39.87 -14.65 7.43
C ASP A 881 -40.39 -15.56 8.56
N LYS A 882 -41.06 -16.67 8.19
CA LYS A 882 -41.51 -17.69 9.14
C LYS A 882 -40.35 -18.33 9.90
N GLU A 883 -39.27 -18.68 9.22
CA GLU A 883 -38.13 -19.36 9.85
C GLU A 883 -37.29 -18.44 10.72
N MET A 884 -37.07 -17.20 10.29
CA MET A 884 -36.40 -16.17 11.09
C MET A 884 -37.21 -15.85 12.36
N ALA A 885 -38.54 -15.74 12.24
CA ALA A 885 -39.42 -15.56 13.38
C ALA A 885 -39.39 -16.77 14.32
N ALA A 886 -39.49 -17.99 13.79
CA ALA A 886 -39.43 -19.22 14.59
C ALA A 886 -38.11 -19.34 15.35
N THR A 887 -36.99 -18.99 14.72
CA THR A 887 -35.66 -18.96 15.35
C THR A 887 -35.61 -17.92 16.47
N SER A 888 -36.14 -16.71 16.25
CA SER A 888 -36.22 -15.67 17.28
C SER A 888 -37.04 -16.13 18.49
N THR A 889 -38.22 -16.73 18.25
CA THR A 889 -39.07 -17.28 19.32
C THR A 889 -38.38 -18.41 20.08
N ALA A 890 -37.69 -19.33 19.38
CA ALA A 890 -36.95 -20.41 20.03
C ALA A 890 -35.84 -19.89 20.96
N ILE A 891 -35.18 -18.79 20.60
CA ILE A 891 -34.16 -18.15 21.45
C ILE A 891 -34.82 -17.45 22.65
N GLU A 892 -35.91 -16.73 22.44
CA GLU A 892 -36.66 -16.08 23.55
C GLU A 892 -37.16 -17.10 24.57
N ASP A 893 -37.77 -18.20 24.09
CA ASP A 893 -38.21 -19.31 24.93
C ASP A 893 -37.04 -19.99 25.66
N ALA A 894 -35.87 -20.06 25.02
CA ALA A 894 -34.66 -20.59 25.65
C ALA A 894 -34.16 -19.67 26.78
N VAL A 895 -34.15 -18.36 26.59
CA VAL A 895 -33.77 -17.40 27.64
C VAL A 895 -34.72 -17.51 28.84
N LEU A 896 -36.04 -17.53 28.60
CA LEU A 896 -37.03 -17.64 29.67
C LEU A 896 -36.88 -18.95 30.45
N ARG A 897 -36.69 -20.09 29.75
CA ARG A 897 -36.48 -21.37 30.41
C ARG A 897 -35.15 -21.45 31.17
N MET A 898 -34.10 -20.77 30.72
CA MET A 898 -32.84 -20.69 31.49
C MET A 898 -33.03 -20.00 32.84
N ASP A 899 -33.86 -18.95 32.91
CA ASP A 899 -34.18 -18.28 34.18
C ASP A 899 -35.00 -19.18 35.14
N GLU A 900 -35.88 -20.02 34.59
CA GLU A 900 -36.61 -21.05 35.34
C GLU A 900 -35.66 -22.12 35.90
N ILE A 901 -34.74 -22.64 35.08
CA ILE A 901 -33.72 -23.63 35.48
C ILE A 901 -32.83 -23.03 36.58
N LEU A 902 -32.44 -21.76 36.47
CA LEU A 902 -31.65 -21.08 37.50
C LEU A 902 -32.42 -20.96 38.82
N SER A 903 -33.71 -20.67 38.75
CA SER A 903 -34.59 -20.59 39.92
C SER A 903 -34.84 -21.97 40.56
N GLN A 904 -34.88 -23.03 39.77
CA GLN A 904 -34.95 -24.42 40.25
C GLN A 904 -33.62 -24.85 40.88
N ALA A 905 -32.48 -24.55 40.25
CA ALA A 905 -31.14 -24.84 40.78
C ALA A 905 -30.92 -24.22 42.17
N ARG A 906 -31.43 -23.00 42.40
CA ARG A 906 -31.42 -22.33 43.71
C ARG A 906 -32.20 -23.07 44.81
N ARG A 907 -33.21 -23.85 44.45
CA ARG A 907 -33.99 -24.66 45.39
C ARG A 907 -33.35 -26.02 45.65
N ASP A 908 -32.77 -26.62 44.62
CA ASP A 908 -32.33 -28.02 44.64
C ASP A 908 -30.84 -28.22 44.98
N SER A 909 -30.02 -27.18 44.88
CA SER A 909 -28.57 -27.25 45.13
C SER A 909 -28.12 -26.23 46.19
N SER A 910 -27.02 -26.54 46.88
CA SER A 910 -26.43 -25.67 47.92
C SER A 910 -24.89 -25.74 47.91
N GLY A 911 -24.25 -24.74 48.50
CA GLY A 911 -22.78 -24.63 48.55
C GLY A 911 -22.14 -24.39 47.18
N VAL A 912 -20.92 -24.90 46.99
CA VAL A 912 -20.11 -24.72 45.76
C VAL A 912 -20.86 -25.16 44.50
N LYS A 913 -21.70 -26.21 44.59
CA LYS A 913 -22.49 -26.69 43.45
C LYS A 913 -23.51 -25.68 42.95
N LEU A 914 -24.13 -24.93 43.86
CA LEU A 914 -25.07 -23.86 43.49
C LEU A 914 -24.34 -22.71 42.80
N GLU A 915 -23.16 -22.33 43.28
CA GLU A 915 -22.34 -21.28 42.66
C GLU A 915 -21.92 -21.67 41.23
N VAL A 916 -21.48 -22.91 41.04
CA VAL A 916 -21.15 -23.45 39.71
C VAL A 916 -22.36 -23.43 38.78
N ASN A 917 -23.50 -23.96 39.24
CA ASN A 917 -24.73 -24.00 38.44
C ASN A 917 -25.23 -22.59 38.05
N GLN A 918 -25.14 -21.61 38.97
CA GLN A 918 -25.52 -20.23 38.67
C GLN A 918 -24.60 -19.58 37.63
N ASN A 919 -23.29 -19.82 37.73
CA ASN A 919 -22.32 -19.27 36.77
C ASN A 919 -22.51 -19.86 35.37
N ILE A 920 -22.74 -21.18 35.27
CA ILE A 920 -22.97 -21.86 33.99
C ILE A 920 -24.26 -21.37 33.34
N ILE A 921 -25.40 -21.41 34.06
CA ILE A 921 -26.67 -20.96 33.48
C ILE A 921 -26.64 -19.47 33.14
N GLY A 922 -26.04 -18.64 33.99
CA GLY A 922 -25.87 -17.21 33.72
C GLY A 922 -25.12 -16.97 32.41
N SER A 923 -24.00 -17.66 32.19
CA SER A 923 -23.25 -17.56 30.93
C SER A 923 -24.04 -18.07 29.71
N CYS A 924 -24.84 -19.14 29.86
CA CYS A 924 -25.70 -19.65 28.79
C CYS A 924 -26.82 -18.67 28.44
N SER A 925 -27.41 -18.02 29.44
CA SER A 925 -28.45 -17.00 29.27
C SER A 925 -27.90 -15.77 28.54
N ASP A 926 -26.70 -15.31 28.91
CA ASP A 926 -26.06 -14.17 28.24
C ASP A 926 -25.65 -14.49 26.79
N LEU A 927 -25.19 -15.71 26.52
CA LEU A 927 -25.00 -16.20 25.15
C LEU A 927 -26.30 -16.18 24.35
N MET A 928 -27.41 -16.66 24.91
CA MET A 928 -28.71 -16.63 24.21
C MET A 928 -29.18 -15.20 23.89
N LYS A 929 -28.99 -14.25 24.81
CA LYS A 929 -29.29 -12.82 24.56
C LYS A 929 -28.43 -12.27 23.42
N ALA A 930 -27.14 -12.61 23.37
CA ALA A 930 -26.26 -12.20 22.28
C ALA A 930 -26.72 -12.78 20.93
N ILE A 931 -27.18 -14.03 20.91
CA ILE A 931 -27.70 -14.69 19.71
C ILE A 931 -29.02 -14.05 19.27
N HIS A 932 -29.90 -13.69 20.20
CA HIS A 932 -31.13 -12.96 19.90
C HIS A 932 -30.84 -11.62 19.19
N MET A 933 -29.87 -10.86 19.70
CA MET A 933 -29.41 -9.62 19.07
C MET A 933 -28.85 -9.86 17.65
N LEU A 934 -28.14 -10.97 17.44
CA LEU A 934 -27.60 -11.35 16.14
C LEU A 934 -28.70 -11.69 15.13
N VAL A 935 -29.68 -12.51 15.51
CA VAL A 935 -30.81 -12.89 14.65
C VAL A 935 -31.67 -11.68 14.31
N THR A 936 -31.89 -10.77 15.27
CA THR A 936 -32.55 -9.49 15.04
C THR A 936 -31.78 -8.63 14.03
N ALA A 937 -30.45 -8.48 14.22
CA ALA A 937 -29.61 -7.71 13.29
C ALA A 937 -29.55 -8.34 11.89
N ALA A 938 -29.57 -9.68 11.79
CA ALA A 938 -29.60 -10.41 10.52
C ALA A 938 -30.93 -10.17 9.77
N THR A 939 -32.05 -10.16 10.51
CA THR A 939 -33.39 -9.88 9.99
C THR A 939 -33.51 -8.43 9.49
N ASP A 940 -32.94 -7.47 10.23
CA ASP A 940 -32.91 -6.06 9.84
C ASP A 940 -32.06 -5.80 8.59
N LEU A 941 -30.90 -6.48 8.49
CA LEU A 941 -30.04 -6.43 7.32
C LEU A 941 -30.75 -7.04 6.11
N GLN A 942 -31.40 -8.19 6.28
CA GLN A 942 -32.16 -8.84 5.21
C GLN A 942 -33.26 -7.93 4.66
N ARG A 943 -34.04 -7.27 5.55
CA ARG A 943 -35.06 -6.29 5.14
C ARG A 943 -34.46 -5.16 4.30
N ASP A 944 -33.30 -4.65 4.71
CA ASP A 944 -32.57 -3.60 3.99
C ASP A 944 -32.08 -4.03 2.61
N ILE A 945 -31.54 -5.25 2.50
CA ILE A 945 -31.07 -5.84 1.24
C ILE A 945 -32.24 -5.96 0.26
N VAL A 946 -33.40 -6.39 0.74
CA VAL A 946 -34.58 -6.54 -0.11
C VAL A 946 -35.13 -5.18 -0.54
N GLU A 947 -35.24 -4.24 0.40
CA GLU A 947 -35.75 -2.88 0.12
C GLU A 947 -34.87 -2.14 -0.90
N SER A 948 -33.55 -2.24 -0.75
CA SER A 948 -32.58 -1.63 -1.69
C SER A 948 -32.45 -2.41 -3.01
N GLY A 949 -32.61 -3.73 -3.00
CA GLY A 949 -32.33 -4.61 -4.14
C GLY A 949 -33.53 -4.95 -5.03
N ARG A 950 -34.77 -4.76 -4.58
CA ARG A 950 -35.97 -5.16 -5.35
C ARG A 950 -36.36 -4.19 -6.47
N GLY A 951 -35.92 -2.93 -6.41
CA GLY A 951 -36.37 -1.89 -7.34
C GLY A 951 -37.89 -1.74 -7.35
N ALA A 952 -38.51 -1.74 -8.53
CA ALA A 952 -39.98 -1.72 -8.69
C ALA A 952 -40.65 -3.10 -8.48
N GLY A 953 -39.89 -4.16 -8.22
CA GLY A 953 -40.41 -5.51 -8.01
C GLY A 953 -40.97 -5.75 -6.59
N SER A 954 -41.73 -6.82 -6.42
CA SER A 954 -42.21 -7.24 -5.10
C SER A 954 -41.11 -7.90 -4.27
N VAL A 955 -41.30 -7.96 -2.95
CA VAL A 955 -40.42 -8.70 -2.02
C VAL A 955 -40.37 -10.19 -2.40
N LYS A 956 -41.52 -10.76 -2.80
CA LYS A 956 -41.62 -12.15 -3.24
C LYS A 956 -40.76 -12.41 -4.48
N ASP A 957 -40.80 -11.51 -5.46
CA ASP A 957 -39.99 -11.61 -6.67
C ASP A 957 -38.50 -11.56 -6.37
N PHE A 958 -38.08 -10.77 -5.37
CA PHE A 958 -36.69 -10.67 -4.98
C PHE A 958 -36.15 -12.00 -4.42
N TYR A 959 -36.86 -12.63 -3.49
CA TYR A 959 -36.45 -13.92 -2.93
C TYR A 959 -36.53 -15.06 -3.96
N ALA A 960 -37.54 -15.05 -4.83
CA ALA A 960 -37.68 -16.01 -5.93
C ALA A 960 -36.52 -15.91 -6.94
N LYS A 961 -36.09 -14.69 -7.29
CA LYS A 961 -34.93 -14.44 -8.17
C LYS A 961 -33.61 -14.86 -7.53
N ASN A 962 -33.53 -14.83 -6.21
CA ASN A 962 -32.34 -15.19 -5.43
C ASN A 962 -32.51 -16.53 -4.69
N SER A 963 -33.21 -17.50 -5.27
CA SER A 963 -33.68 -18.71 -4.56
C SER A 963 -32.60 -19.47 -3.77
N ARG A 964 -31.40 -19.65 -4.34
CA ARG A 964 -30.29 -20.35 -3.64
C ARG A 964 -29.77 -19.59 -2.41
N TRP A 965 -29.73 -18.26 -2.50
CA TRP A 965 -29.36 -17.42 -1.35
C TRP A 965 -30.45 -17.48 -0.27
N THR A 966 -31.71 -17.43 -0.70
CA THR A 966 -32.89 -17.56 0.16
C THR A 966 -32.89 -18.90 0.91
N GLU A 967 -32.63 -20.01 0.22
CA GLU A 967 -32.51 -21.35 0.81
C GLU A 967 -31.34 -21.44 1.81
N GLY A 968 -30.18 -20.89 1.46
CA GLY A 968 -29.02 -20.83 2.36
C GLY A 968 -29.31 -20.05 3.64
N LEU A 969 -30.08 -18.96 3.53
CA LEU A 969 -30.50 -18.16 4.66
C LEU A 969 -31.50 -18.90 5.58
N ILE A 970 -32.50 -19.57 4.99
CA ILE A 970 -33.45 -20.43 5.73
C ILE A 970 -32.71 -21.55 6.47
N SER A 971 -31.78 -22.23 5.79
CA SER A 971 -31.02 -23.33 6.38
C SER A 971 -30.14 -22.87 7.54
N ALA A 972 -29.47 -21.72 7.40
CA ALA A 972 -28.64 -21.18 8.46
C ALA A 972 -29.48 -20.73 9.67
N SER A 973 -30.66 -20.15 9.44
CA SER A 973 -31.61 -19.78 10.49
C SER A 973 -32.08 -21.01 11.29
N LYS A 974 -32.48 -22.09 10.60
CA LYS A 974 -32.85 -23.38 11.21
C LYS A 974 -31.76 -23.95 12.12
N ALA A 975 -30.51 -23.91 11.65
CA ALA A 975 -29.37 -24.40 12.43
C ALA A 975 -29.18 -23.61 13.73
N VAL A 976 -29.35 -22.28 13.68
CA VAL A 976 -29.30 -21.43 14.88
C VAL A 976 -30.44 -21.74 15.85
N GLY A 977 -31.67 -21.90 15.36
CA GLY A 977 -32.83 -22.25 16.21
C GLY A 977 -32.68 -23.62 16.88
N TRP A 978 -32.18 -24.62 16.14
CA TRP A 978 -31.87 -25.93 16.70
C TRP A 978 -30.75 -25.84 17.75
N GLY A 979 -29.66 -25.13 17.45
CA GLY A 979 -28.56 -24.92 18.39
C GLY A 979 -29.01 -24.26 19.70
N ALA A 980 -29.93 -23.29 19.63
CA ALA A 980 -30.50 -22.63 20.80
C ALA A 980 -31.26 -23.61 21.70
N THR A 981 -32.06 -24.50 21.10
CA THR A 981 -32.79 -25.56 21.81
C THR A 981 -31.82 -26.56 22.46
N GLN A 982 -30.80 -27.01 21.73
CA GLN A 982 -29.81 -27.96 22.26
C GLN A 982 -29.00 -27.39 23.42
N MET A 983 -28.62 -26.11 23.35
CA MET A 983 -27.90 -25.44 24.43
C MET A 983 -28.74 -25.40 25.71
N LEU A 984 -30.03 -25.06 25.61
CA LEU A 984 -30.93 -25.07 26.75
C LEU A 984 -31.04 -26.47 27.37
N GLU A 985 -31.27 -27.50 26.55
CA GLU A 985 -31.38 -28.88 27.03
C GLU A 985 -30.08 -29.36 27.67
N SER A 986 -28.92 -29.02 27.08
CA SER A 986 -27.63 -29.40 27.64
C SER A 986 -27.36 -28.66 28.96
N ALA A 987 -27.74 -27.40 29.08
CA ALA A 987 -27.60 -26.64 30.32
C ALA A 987 -28.49 -27.23 31.44
N ASP A 988 -29.74 -27.58 31.13
CA ASP A 988 -30.66 -28.24 32.07
C ASP A 988 -30.12 -29.59 32.56
N LYS A 989 -29.60 -30.42 31.63
CA LYS A 989 -29.02 -31.71 31.97
C LYS A 989 -27.79 -31.57 32.88
N VAL A 990 -26.90 -30.61 32.61
CA VAL A 990 -25.70 -30.37 33.46
C VAL A 990 -26.12 -29.95 34.86
N VAL A 991 -27.10 -29.06 34.98
CA VAL A 991 -27.59 -28.53 36.27
C VAL A 991 -28.29 -29.60 37.10
N THR A 992 -28.99 -30.53 36.43
CA THR A 992 -29.71 -31.65 37.07
C THR A 992 -28.86 -32.91 37.28
N ASP A 993 -27.54 -32.84 37.05
CA ASP A 993 -26.58 -33.97 37.05
C ASP A 993 -26.93 -35.13 36.11
N LYS A 994 -27.77 -34.88 35.10
CA LYS A 994 -28.16 -35.87 34.09
C LYS A 994 -27.30 -35.79 32.83
N GLY A 995 -26.50 -34.73 32.69
CA GLY A 995 -25.65 -34.44 31.53
C GLY A 995 -24.18 -34.32 31.86
N LYS A 996 -23.36 -34.31 30.81
CA LYS A 996 -21.92 -34.15 30.90
C LYS A 996 -21.52 -32.69 30.61
N TYR A 997 -20.49 -32.18 31.29
CA TYR A 997 -19.96 -30.84 31.02
C TYR A 997 -19.44 -30.71 29.59
N GLU A 998 -18.92 -31.80 29.02
CA GLU A 998 -18.44 -31.86 27.64
C GLU A 998 -19.58 -31.70 26.61
N GLU A 999 -20.80 -32.18 26.91
CA GLU A 999 -21.98 -31.99 26.04
C GLU A 999 -22.28 -30.49 25.88
N LEU A 1000 -22.21 -29.73 26.97
CA LEU A 1000 -22.47 -28.29 26.98
C LEU A 1000 -21.38 -27.51 26.23
N ILE A 1001 -20.12 -27.94 26.34
CA ILE A 1001 -19.01 -27.34 25.59
C ILE A 1001 -19.20 -27.54 24.08
N VAL A 1002 -19.57 -28.75 23.65
CA VAL A 1002 -19.80 -29.04 22.23
C VAL A 1002 -21.01 -28.25 21.70
N CYS A 1003 -22.11 -28.18 22.46
CA CYS A 1003 -23.26 -27.36 22.09
C CYS A 1003 -22.90 -25.86 21.95
N SER A 1004 -22.01 -25.34 22.80
CA SER A 1004 -21.51 -23.96 22.71
C SER A 1004 -20.70 -23.68 21.45
N HIS A 1005 -19.88 -24.64 21.01
CA HIS A 1005 -19.16 -24.51 19.76
C HIS A 1005 -20.10 -24.60 18.54
N GLU A 1006 -21.07 -25.50 18.57
CA GLU A 1006 -21.99 -25.72 17.46
C GLU A 1006 -22.91 -24.52 17.20
N ILE A 1007 -23.43 -23.90 18.27
CA ILE A 1007 -24.26 -22.69 18.12
C ILE A 1007 -23.44 -21.48 17.65
N GLY A 1008 -22.16 -21.39 18.05
CA GLY A 1008 -21.22 -20.40 17.50
C GLY A 1008 -20.97 -20.60 16.00
N ALA A 1009 -20.80 -21.85 15.55
CA ALA A 1009 -20.66 -22.17 14.13
C ALA A 1009 -21.93 -21.85 13.33
N SER A 1010 -23.11 -22.23 13.85
CA SER A 1010 -24.41 -21.97 13.23
C SER A 1010 -24.68 -20.46 13.06
N THR A 1011 -24.34 -19.65 14.07
CA THR A 1011 -24.49 -18.19 13.99
C THR A 1011 -23.49 -17.56 13.01
N ALA A 1012 -22.27 -18.08 12.91
CA ALA A 1012 -21.32 -17.66 11.88
C ALA A 1012 -21.82 -17.99 10.45
N GLN A 1013 -22.45 -19.15 10.27
CA GLN A 1013 -23.08 -19.53 9.00
C GLN A 1013 -24.21 -18.56 8.63
N LEU A 1014 -25.05 -18.17 9.59
CA LEU A 1014 -26.11 -17.18 9.37
C LEU A 1014 -25.54 -15.82 8.94
N VAL A 1015 -24.48 -15.35 9.60
CA VAL A 1015 -23.80 -14.09 9.24
C VAL A 1015 -23.22 -14.16 7.83
N ALA A 1016 -22.60 -15.28 7.47
CA ALA A 1016 -22.08 -15.51 6.14
C ALA A 1016 -23.20 -15.48 5.09
N ALA A 1017 -24.31 -16.16 5.34
CA ALA A 1017 -25.49 -16.17 4.46
C ALA A 1017 -26.09 -14.76 4.30
N SER A 1018 -26.26 -14.01 5.39
CA SER A 1018 -26.82 -12.64 5.34
C SER A 1018 -25.92 -11.63 4.63
N LYS A 1019 -24.59 -11.83 4.64
CA LYS A 1019 -23.62 -10.90 4.03
C LYS A 1019 -23.57 -10.96 2.49
N VAL A 1020 -23.91 -12.09 1.87
CA VAL A 1020 -23.70 -12.35 0.42
C VAL A 1020 -24.30 -11.25 -0.48
N LYS A 1021 -25.43 -10.67 -0.08
CA LYS A 1021 -26.16 -9.65 -0.85
C LYS A 1021 -26.12 -8.25 -0.23
N ALA A 1022 -25.36 -8.07 0.84
CA ALA A 1022 -25.21 -6.77 1.51
C ALA A 1022 -24.16 -5.89 0.82
N ASP A 1023 -24.45 -4.59 0.69
CA ASP A 1023 -23.44 -3.61 0.30
C ASP A 1023 -22.36 -3.48 1.39
N ARG A 1024 -21.09 -3.31 0.96
CA ARG A 1024 -19.93 -3.11 1.84
C ARG A 1024 -20.04 -1.85 2.70
N GLY A 1025 -20.80 -0.85 2.23
CA GLY A 1025 -21.08 0.39 2.98
C GLY A 1025 -22.27 0.32 3.94
N ASN A 1026 -22.98 -0.82 4.03
CA ASN A 1026 -24.22 -0.91 4.79
C ASN A 1026 -23.98 -0.88 6.32
N LYS A 1027 -24.59 0.08 7.02
CA LYS A 1027 -24.49 0.22 8.49
C LYS A 1027 -25.04 -1.00 9.22
N LYS A 1028 -26.12 -1.61 8.73
CA LYS A 1028 -26.72 -2.81 9.35
C LYS A 1028 -25.81 -4.03 9.25
N LEU A 1029 -24.95 -4.10 8.21
CA LEU A 1029 -23.92 -5.13 8.10
C LEU A 1029 -22.85 -4.98 9.19
N GLN A 1030 -22.49 -3.74 9.57
CA GLN A 1030 -21.57 -3.51 10.68
C GLN A 1030 -22.18 -3.95 12.02
N THR A 1031 -23.46 -3.64 12.25
CA THR A 1031 -24.20 -4.09 13.45
C THR A 1031 -24.23 -5.63 13.54
N LEU A 1032 -24.53 -6.32 12.43
CA LEU A 1032 -24.53 -7.79 12.40
C LEU A 1032 -23.13 -8.37 12.70
N GLN A 1033 -22.07 -7.78 12.17
CA GLN A 1033 -20.70 -8.21 12.46
C GLN A 1033 -20.31 -7.99 13.92
N GLN A 1034 -20.76 -6.90 14.55
CA GLN A 1034 -20.54 -6.65 15.96
C GLN A 1034 -21.28 -7.67 16.83
N ALA A 1035 -22.55 -7.96 16.51
CA ALA A 1035 -23.34 -8.98 17.19
C ALA A 1035 -22.68 -10.38 17.06
N SER A 1036 -22.13 -10.71 15.89
CA SER A 1036 -21.37 -11.96 15.66
C SER A 1036 -20.14 -12.10 16.54
N ARG A 1037 -19.36 -11.02 16.70
CA ARG A 1037 -18.22 -11.04 17.64
C ARG A 1037 -18.68 -11.25 19.07
N HIS A 1038 -19.74 -10.56 19.47
CA HIS A 1038 -20.29 -10.70 20.81
C HIS A 1038 -20.77 -12.13 21.12
N VAL A 1039 -21.41 -12.81 20.16
CA VAL A 1039 -21.79 -14.22 20.29
C VAL A 1039 -20.57 -15.12 20.49
N ASN A 1040 -19.49 -14.92 19.74
CA ASN A 1040 -18.26 -15.70 19.91
C ASN A 1040 -17.62 -15.47 21.29
N ASP A 1041 -17.60 -14.23 21.77
CA ASP A 1041 -17.09 -13.89 23.10
C ASP A 1041 -17.91 -14.61 24.19
N MET A 1042 -19.24 -14.59 24.09
CA MET A 1042 -20.12 -15.26 25.05
C MET A 1042 -20.02 -16.79 24.97
N ALA A 1043 -19.82 -17.37 23.79
CA ALA A 1043 -19.58 -18.81 23.64
C ALA A 1043 -18.29 -19.23 24.35
N ALA A 1044 -17.22 -18.44 24.23
CA ALA A 1044 -15.98 -18.67 24.96
C ALA A 1044 -16.18 -18.58 26.49
N VAL A 1045 -17.00 -17.63 26.97
CA VAL A 1045 -17.35 -17.51 28.39
C VAL A 1045 -18.09 -18.76 28.88
N VAL A 1046 -19.06 -19.29 28.12
CA VAL A 1046 -19.76 -20.53 28.47
C VAL A 1046 -18.78 -21.70 28.60
N VAL A 1047 -17.87 -21.87 27.65
CA VAL A 1047 -16.86 -22.95 27.69
C VAL A 1047 -15.96 -22.80 28.92
N SER A 1048 -15.52 -21.57 29.23
CA SER A 1048 -14.68 -21.28 30.40
C SER A 1048 -15.42 -21.56 31.72
N SER A 1049 -16.64 -21.06 31.87
CA SER A 1049 -17.49 -21.29 33.04
C SER A 1049 -17.79 -22.77 33.26
N THR A 1050 -18.03 -23.51 32.17
CA THR A 1050 -18.30 -24.95 32.20
C THR A 1050 -17.07 -25.74 32.64
N LYS A 1051 -15.88 -25.45 32.09
CA LYS A 1051 -14.61 -26.08 32.50
C LYS A 1051 -14.23 -25.75 33.94
N SER A 1052 -14.37 -24.49 34.35
CA SER A 1052 -14.12 -24.07 35.73
C SER A 1052 -15.07 -24.77 36.70
N GLY A 1053 -16.35 -24.88 36.32
CA GLY A 1053 -17.36 -25.60 37.09
C GLY A 1053 -17.03 -27.08 37.27
N GLN A 1054 -16.61 -27.74 36.19
CA GLN A 1054 -16.15 -29.12 36.20
C GLN A 1054 -14.99 -29.32 37.19
N MET A 1055 -13.94 -28.50 37.11
CA MET A 1055 -12.79 -28.61 38.02
C MET A 1055 -13.16 -28.39 39.49
N GLN A 1056 -14.10 -27.49 39.80
CA GLN A 1056 -14.51 -27.21 41.17
C GLN A 1056 -15.33 -28.34 41.81
N ILE A 1057 -16.04 -29.11 40.98
CA ILE A 1057 -16.85 -30.26 41.43
C ILE A 1057 -16.02 -31.56 41.45
N GLU A 1058 -15.13 -31.77 40.48
CA GLU A 1058 -14.32 -32.99 40.36
C GLU A 1058 -13.10 -33.04 41.30
N ASN A 1059 -12.53 -31.90 41.72
CA ASN A 1059 -11.34 -31.85 42.60
C ASN A 1059 -11.54 -32.40 44.03
N LYS A 1060 -12.70 -32.96 44.36
CA LYS A 1060 -12.97 -33.53 45.69
C LYS A 1060 -12.48 -34.97 45.87
N ASN A 1061 -11.99 -35.63 44.81
CA ASN A 1061 -11.36 -36.95 44.88
C ASN A 1061 -9.83 -36.83 45.08
N SER A 1062 -9.41 -36.12 46.13
CA SER A 1062 -8.02 -36.13 46.60
C SER A 1062 -7.61 -37.56 46.88
N MET A 1063 -6.66 -38.11 46.11
CA MET A 1063 -6.16 -39.46 46.30
C MET A 1063 -5.52 -39.60 47.70
N ASP A 1064 -6.27 -40.17 48.64
CA ASP A 1064 -5.81 -40.42 50.00
C ASP A 1064 -5.05 -41.76 50.05
N PHE A 1065 -3.73 -41.67 49.90
CA PHE A 1065 -2.83 -42.83 49.96
C PHE A 1065 -2.47 -43.25 51.39
N SER A 1066 -3.00 -42.60 52.42
CA SER A 1066 -2.56 -42.79 53.81
C SER A 1066 -2.87 -44.17 54.39
N SER A 1067 -3.73 -44.97 53.74
CA SER A 1067 -4.20 -46.28 54.22
C SER A 1067 -3.89 -47.48 53.30
N ILE A 1068 -3.14 -47.29 52.21
CA ILE A 1068 -2.87 -48.33 51.20
C ILE A 1068 -1.49 -48.98 51.39
N SER A 1069 -1.43 -50.32 51.36
CA SER A 1069 -0.17 -51.07 51.39
C SER A 1069 0.56 -51.01 50.05
N LEU A 1070 1.90 -51.15 50.06
CA LEU A 1070 2.73 -51.06 48.84
C LEU A 1070 2.30 -52.02 47.72
N ILE A 1071 1.87 -53.24 48.07
CA ILE A 1071 1.40 -54.23 47.08
C ILE A 1071 0.06 -53.78 46.48
N LYS A 1072 -0.85 -53.28 47.31
CA LYS A 1072 -2.15 -52.77 46.85
C LYS A 1072 -1.99 -51.52 45.97
N LEU A 1073 -1.03 -50.65 46.30
CA LEU A 1073 -0.65 -49.50 45.47
C LEU A 1073 -0.12 -49.95 44.10
N LYS A 1074 0.72 -50.99 44.07
CA LYS A 1074 1.25 -51.58 42.82
C LYS A 1074 0.15 -52.18 41.95
N THR A 1075 -0.84 -52.82 42.57
CA THR A 1075 -2.02 -53.34 41.87
C THR A 1075 -2.87 -52.21 41.33
N GLU A 1076 -3.15 -51.17 42.11
CA GLU A 1076 -3.90 -49.99 41.64
C GLU A 1076 -3.14 -49.18 40.57
N GLU A 1077 -1.81 -49.12 40.64
CA GLU A 1077 -0.94 -48.57 39.59
C GLU A 1077 -1.12 -49.35 38.27
N MET A 1078 -1.06 -50.69 38.34
CA MET A 1078 -1.23 -51.56 37.18
C MET A 1078 -2.65 -51.48 36.60
N ASP A 1079 -3.67 -51.48 37.46
CA ASP A 1079 -5.08 -51.32 37.05
C ASP A 1079 -5.31 -49.94 36.41
N SER A 1080 -4.67 -48.87 36.93
CA SER A 1080 -4.72 -47.54 36.33
C SER A 1080 -4.01 -47.50 34.96
N GLN A 1081 -2.88 -48.19 34.81
CA GLN A 1081 -2.19 -48.31 33.50
C GLN A 1081 -3.05 -49.06 32.48
N VAL A 1082 -3.73 -50.15 32.89
CA VAL A 1082 -4.69 -50.85 32.02
C VAL A 1082 -5.83 -49.90 31.61
N LYS A 1083 -6.36 -49.12 32.56
CA LYS A 1083 -7.42 -48.14 32.28
C LYS A 1083 -6.97 -47.05 31.31
N VAL A 1084 -5.73 -46.58 31.41
CA VAL A 1084 -5.15 -45.62 30.45
C VAL A 1084 -5.14 -46.20 29.04
N LEU A 1085 -4.65 -47.44 28.87
CA LEU A 1085 -4.62 -48.10 27.55
C LEU A 1085 -6.03 -48.33 26.97
N GLU A 1086 -7.01 -48.68 27.81
CA GLU A 1086 -8.41 -48.78 27.38
C GLU A 1086 -8.95 -47.43 26.89
N LEU A 1087 -8.70 -46.34 27.63
CA LEU A 1087 -9.16 -45.00 27.28
C LEU A 1087 -8.47 -44.45 26.03
N GLU A 1088 -7.18 -44.74 25.83
CA GLU A 1088 -6.46 -44.38 24.59
C GLU A 1088 -7.07 -45.09 23.38
N LYS A 1089 -7.41 -46.38 23.51
CA LYS A 1089 -8.10 -47.13 22.46
C LYS A 1089 -9.50 -46.59 22.17
N GLU A 1090 -10.27 -46.27 23.21
CA GLU A 1090 -11.60 -45.66 23.07
C GLU A 1090 -11.52 -44.27 22.40
N LEU A 1091 -10.54 -43.44 22.78
CA LEU A 1091 -10.29 -42.13 22.18
C LEU A 1091 -10.00 -42.22 20.68
N VAL A 1092 -9.14 -43.16 20.27
CA VAL A 1092 -8.84 -43.38 18.84
C VAL A 1092 -10.09 -43.81 18.08
N ASN A 1093 -10.89 -44.72 18.63
CA ASN A 1093 -12.14 -45.17 18.00
C ASN A 1093 -13.16 -44.04 17.85
N GLU A 1094 -13.35 -43.20 18.87
CA GLU A 1094 -14.26 -42.06 18.79
C GLU A 1094 -13.77 -40.98 17.83
N ARG A 1095 -12.45 -40.76 17.70
CA ARG A 1095 -11.90 -39.86 16.66
C ARG A 1095 -12.19 -40.35 15.25
N ILE A 1096 -12.07 -41.67 14.99
CA ILE A 1096 -12.41 -42.27 13.70
C ILE A 1096 -13.91 -42.08 13.42
N ARG A 1097 -14.76 -42.43 14.39
CA ARG A 1097 -16.22 -42.28 14.27
C ARG A 1097 -16.64 -40.83 14.04
N LEU A 1098 -16.03 -39.88 14.74
CA LEU A 1098 -16.25 -38.44 14.52
C LEU A 1098 -15.87 -38.01 13.10
N GLY A 1099 -14.74 -38.52 12.58
CA GLY A 1099 -14.33 -38.32 11.19
C GLY A 1099 -15.36 -38.86 10.19
N GLU A 1100 -15.89 -40.07 10.43
CA GLU A 1100 -16.94 -40.67 9.60
C GLU A 1100 -18.26 -39.87 9.64
N LEU A 1101 -18.65 -39.39 10.82
CA LEU A 1101 -19.84 -38.55 10.98
C LEU A 1101 -19.69 -37.22 10.24
N ARG A 1102 -18.51 -36.58 10.32
CA ARG A 1102 -18.20 -35.37 9.54
C ARG A 1102 -18.23 -35.66 8.05
N LYS A 1103 -17.66 -36.78 7.59
CA LYS A 1103 -17.72 -37.19 6.18
C LYS A 1103 -19.17 -37.35 5.70
N LYS A 1104 -20.02 -38.05 6.45
CA LYS A 1104 -21.44 -38.19 6.12
C LYS A 1104 -22.20 -36.85 6.13
N HIS A 1105 -21.84 -35.94 7.04
CA HIS A 1105 -22.40 -34.59 7.06
C HIS A 1105 -22.09 -33.83 5.76
N TYR A 1106 -20.88 -33.95 5.22
CA TYR A 1106 -20.53 -33.38 3.91
C TYR A 1106 -21.22 -34.07 2.73
N GLU A 1107 -21.39 -35.40 2.78
CA GLU A 1107 -22.10 -36.17 1.75
C GLU A 1107 -23.59 -35.77 1.67
N MET A 1108 -24.27 -35.62 2.82
CA MET A 1108 -25.66 -35.14 2.86
C MET A 1108 -25.81 -33.65 2.53
N GLY A 1109 -24.73 -32.87 2.64
CA GLY A 1109 -24.64 -31.46 2.22
C GLY A 1109 -24.47 -31.23 0.70
N GLY A 1110 -24.47 -32.29 -0.11
CA GLY A 1110 -24.54 -32.20 -1.58
C GLY A 1110 -23.21 -32.23 -2.34
N ILE A 1111 -22.14 -32.77 -1.76
CA ILE A 1111 -20.87 -33.03 -2.49
C ILE A 1111 -20.71 -34.55 -2.68
N PRO A 1112 -20.83 -35.09 -3.92
CA PRO A 1112 -20.54 -36.50 -4.18
C PRO A 1112 -19.02 -36.72 -4.15
N MET A 1113 -18.55 -37.61 -3.28
CA MET A 1113 -17.18 -38.13 -3.32
C MET A 1113 -17.19 -39.51 -3.96
N ASP A 1114 -16.64 -39.62 -5.17
CA ASP A 1114 -16.37 -40.92 -5.79
C ASP A 1114 -15.37 -41.70 -4.95
N THR A 1115 -15.64 -42.99 -4.77
CA THR A 1115 -14.79 -43.94 -4.06
C THR A 1115 -13.67 -44.45 -4.97
N PRO A 1116 -12.38 -44.44 -4.55
CA PRO A 1116 -11.34 -45.19 -5.24
C PRO A 1116 -11.12 -46.58 -4.63
N PRO A 1117 -10.74 -47.60 -5.42
CA PRO A 1117 -10.37 -48.92 -4.90
C PRO A 1117 -8.93 -48.94 -4.36
N GLY A 1118 -8.77 -49.49 -3.15
CA GLY A 1118 -7.65 -50.36 -2.75
C GLY A 1118 -6.25 -49.77 -2.52
N ASN A 1119 -5.91 -49.59 -1.24
CA ASN A 1119 -4.58 -49.69 -0.61
C ASN A 1119 -3.39 -48.92 -1.21
N THR A 1120 -3.09 -47.74 -0.63
CA THR A 1120 -1.74 -47.43 -0.11
C THR A 1120 -1.80 -46.30 0.94
N VAL A 1121 -0.99 -46.51 1.97
CA VAL A 1121 -0.74 -45.79 3.23
C VAL A 1121 -0.56 -44.26 3.15
N ASN A 1122 -1.26 -43.57 4.07
CA ASN A 1122 -1.03 -42.30 4.79
C ASN A 1122 -0.52 -41.02 4.10
N SER A 1123 -1.22 -39.93 4.49
CA SER A 1123 -0.89 -38.50 4.42
C SER A 1123 -1.43 -37.73 3.21
N PHE A 1124 -2.64 -37.20 3.37
CA PHE A 1124 -3.10 -35.99 2.68
C PHE A 1124 -4.06 -35.24 3.62
N ASP A 1125 -3.56 -34.15 4.19
CA ASP A 1125 -4.30 -33.23 5.05
C ASP A 1125 -5.05 -32.21 4.17
N SER A 1126 -6.37 -32.14 4.33
CA SER A 1126 -7.26 -31.39 3.45
C SER A 1126 -7.49 -29.99 3.99
N SER A 1127 -6.99 -28.99 3.27
CA SER A 1127 -7.06 -27.57 3.55
C SER A 1127 -8.47 -26.99 3.36
N LEU A 1128 -9.17 -26.70 4.47
CA LEU A 1128 -10.13 -25.61 4.69
C LEU A 1128 -10.09 -25.27 6.20
N PRO A 1129 -10.25 -23.99 6.61
CA PRO A 1129 -9.78 -23.51 7.92
C PRO A 1129 -10.64 -24.03 9.08
N THR A 1130 -10.01 -24.79 9.98
CA THR A 1130 -10.54 -25.08 11.32
C THR A 1130 -10.45 -23.81 12.17
N VAL A 1131 -11.58 -23.38 12.76
CA VAL A 1131 -11.69 -22.08 13.44
C VAL A 1131 -10.90 -22.02 14.77
N PHE A 1132 -10.40 -23.13 15.31
CA PHE A 1132 -9.41 -23.13 16.40
C PHE A 1132 -8.48 -24.36 16.31
N PRO A 1133 -7.18 -24.25 16.65
CA PRO A 1133 -6.25 -25.36 16.68
C PRO A 1133 -6.44 -26.25 17.91
N ASP A 1134 -6.31 -27.57 17.74
CA ASP A 1134 -6.21 -28.54 18.84
C ASP A 1134 -4.97 -28.28 19.72
N PRO A 1135 -5.02 -28.58 21.03
CA PRO A 1135 -3.85 -28.46 21.91
C PRO A 1135 -2.76 -29.47 21.53
N PRO A 1136 -1.47 -29.16 21.73
CA PRO A 1136 -0.38 -30.04 21.35
C PRO A 1136 -0.36 -31.30 22.23
N ASN A 1137 -0.34 -32.47 21.59
CA ASN A 1137 -0.05 -33.75 22.24
C ASN A 1137 1.35 -33.68 22.88
N MET A 1138 1.42 -33.93 24.19
CA MET A 1138 2.67 -34.07 24.93
C MET A 1138 3.11 -35.54 24.86
N GLU A 1139 3.94 -35.92 23.89
CA GLU A 1139 4.61 -37.22 23.90
C GLU A 1139 5.83 -37.15 24.83
N LEU A 1140 5.82 -37.99 25.88
CA LEU A 1140 6.97 -38.25 26.75
C LEU A 1140 7.96 -39.18 26.05
N PRO A 1141 9.27 -38.91 26.07
CA PRO A 1141 10.27 -39.82 25.52
C PRO A 1141 10.47 -41.02 26.45
N SER A 1142 10.28 -42.24 25.93
CA SER A 1142 10.66 -43.47 26.63
C SER A 1142 12.18 -43.62 26.64
N LEU A 1143 12.73 -43.77 27.85
CA LEU A 1143 14.06 -44.29 28.10
C LEU A 1143 14.03 -45.81 27.92
N ASP A 1144 14.73 -46.33 26.91
CA ASP A 1144 15.47 -47.57 27.05
C ASP A 1144 16.64 -47.60 26.07
N ALA A 1145 17.83 -47.79 26.62
CA ALA A 1145 19.09 -47.79 25.91
C ALA A 1145 19.77 -49.16 26.00
N PHE A 1146 20.47 -49.51 24.91
CA PHE A 1146 21.53 -50.50 24.74
C PHE A 1146 21.17 -51.99 24.69
N THR A 1147 21.37 -52.58 23.50
CA THR A 1147 22.37 -53.65 23.31
C THR A 1147 22.92 -53.67 21.88
N LEU A 1148 24.24 -53.82 21.79
CA LEU A 1148 25.07 -53.82 20.58
C LEU A 1148 25.00 -55.16 19.81
N ALA A 1149 24.94 -55.09 18.47
CA ALA A 1149 25.86 -55.80 17.55
C ALA A 1149 25.59 -55.41 16.08
N PRO A 1150 26.62 -55.38 15.20
CA PRO A 1150 26.58 -54.76 13.87
C PRO A 1150 26.30 -55.76 12.74
N PRO A 1151 25.77 -55.34 11.56
CA PRO A 1151 25.92 -56.10 10.34
C PRO A 1151 26.92 -55.48 9.37
N ARG A 1152 27.70 -56.41 8.80
CA ARG A 1152 28.72 -56.27 7.77
C ARG A 1152 28.13 -55.81 6.43
N PHE A 1153 29.01 -55.18 5.65
CA PHE A 1153 28.95 -54.97 4.20
C PHE A 1153 28.67 -56.25 3.41
N GLU A 1154 27.81 -56.15 2.40
CA GLU A 1154 28.05 -56.56 0.99
C GLU A 1154 26.94 -56.00 0.06
N PRO A 1155 27.18 -55.85 -1.26
CA PRO A 1155 26.74 -54.71 -2.06
C PRO A 1155 25.62 -55.01 -3.05
N LEU A 1156 24.75 -54.03 -3.30
CA LEU A 1156 23.77 -54.09 -4.39
C LEU A 1156 24.45 -53.76 -5.73
N ARG A 1157 24.37 -54.73 -6.64
CA ARG A 1157 24.85 -54.72 -8.01
C ARG A 1157 24.12 -53.67 -8.86
N LEU A 1158 24.90 -52.93 -9.64
CA LEU A 1158 24.47 -52.19 -10.83
C LEU A 1158 24.25 -53.19 -11.98
N ASP A 1159 23.07 -53.18 -12.58
CA ASP A 1159 22.84 -53.81 -13.89
C ASP A 1159 23.22 -52.83 -15.03
N PRO A 1160 23.95 -53.29 -16.07
CA PRO A 1160 24.45 -52.46 -17.16
C PRO A 1160 23.39 -52.21 -18.26
N PRO A 1161 23.55 -51.15 -19.08
CA PRO A 1161 22.60 -50.81 -20.14
C PRO A 1161 22.73 -51.78 -21.33
N LYS A 1162 21.59 -52.18 -21.90
CA LYS A 1162 21.53 -53.01 -23.12
C LYS A 1162 21.59 -52.16 -24.40
N PRO A 1163 22.11 -52.73 -25.51
CA PRO A 1163 22.59 -52.00 -26.68
C PRO A 1163 21.50 -51.73 -27.75
N GLU A 1164 21.72 -50.69 -28.55
CA GLU A 1164 20.98 -50.37 -29.78
C GLU A 1164 21.09 -51.49 -30.84
N PRO A 1165 20.04 -51.68 -31.68
CA PRO A 1165 20.17 -52.37 -32.95
C PRO A 1165 20.12 -51.40 -34.17
N PRO A 1166 20.68 -51.82 -35.32
CA PRO A 1166 21.21 -50.93 -36.35
C PRO A 1166 20.24 -50.57 -37.49
N ALA A 1167 20.64 -49.55 -38.27
CA ALA A 1167 19.95 -49.01 -39.44
C ALA A 1167 19.84 -49.97 -40.64
N PRO A 1168 18.88 -49.69 -41.55
CA PRO A 1168 19.11 -49.88 -42.99
C PRO A 1168 18.79 -48.61 -43.82
N GLU A 1169 19.75 -48.19 -44.64
CA GLU A 1169 19.62 -47.35 -45.84
C GLU A 1169 19.29 -48.23 -47.09
N PRO A 1170 19.10 -47.71 -48.33
CA PRO A 1170 18.27 -46.58 -48.79
C PRO A 1170 17.51 -46.90 -50.11
N ALA A 1171 16.50 -46.09 -50.51
CA ALA A 1171 16.02 -46.08 -51.91
C ALA A 1171 15.46 -44.71 -52.38
N ARG A 1172 16.36 -43.96 -53.02
CA ARG A 1172 16.23 -43.11 -54.23
C ARG A 1172 14.92 -42.35 -54.59
N THR A 1173 15.15 -41.03 -54.80
CA THR A 1173 14.61 -40.12 -55.87
C THR A 1173 13.12 -39.74 -55.78
N SER A 1174 12.66 -38.50 -55.99
CA SER A 1174 13.22 -37.24 -56.51
C SER A 1174 12.24 -36.09 -56.25
N SER A 1175 12.70 -34.85 -56.47
CA SER A 1175 11.94 -33.66 -56.92
C SER A 1175 11.52 -32.57 -55.92
N LYS A 1176 12.35 -31.51 -55.92
CA LYS A 1176 12.02 -30.05 -55.92
C LYS A 1176 11.57 -29.37 -54.61
N ARG A 1177 12.49 -28.64 -53.97
CA ARG A 1177 12.64 -27.16 -54.15
C ARG A 1177 13.88 -26.61 -53.42
N THR A 1178 14.63 -25.84 -54.20
CA THR A 1178 15.74 -24.91 -53.96
C THR A 1178 15.98 -24.34 -52.56
N SER A 1179 17.22 -24.53 -52.12
CA SER A 1179 18.00 -23.73 -51.17
C SER A 1179 18.60 -22.48 -51.86
N ILE A 1180 19.00 -21.49 -51.05
CA ILE A 1180 20.25 -20.70 -51.10
C ILE A 1180 19.97 -19.21 -50.80
N PHE A 1181 20.42 -18.74 -49.63
CA PHE A 1181 20.87 -17.36 -49.45
C PHE A 1181 22.34 -17.37 -49.04
N HIS A 1182 23.21 -17.09 -50.02
CA HIS A 1182 24.57 -16.62 -49.81
C HIS A 1182 24.94 -15.66 -50.92
N LYS A 1183 25.30 -14.42 -50.53
CA LYS A 1183 26.44 -13.59 -50.98
C LYS A 1183 26.14 -12.12 -50.69
N SER A 1184 26.94 -11.50 -49.83
CA SER A 1184 28.12 -10.66 -50.15
C SER A 1184 27.68 -9.24 -50.56
N GLY A 1185 28.27 -8.14 -50.11
CA GLY A 1185 29.50 -7.92 -49.38
C GLY A 1185 30.05 -6.54 -49.80
N SER A 1186 30.53 -5.77 -48.81
CA SER A 1186 31.55 -4.71 -48.91
C SER A 1186 31.25 -3.41 -49.70
N ARG A 1187 31.44 -2.26 -49.03
CA ARG A 1187 32.51 -1.24 -49.22
C ARG A 1187 31.99 0.11 -48.68
N LEU A 1188 32.47 0.58 -47.53
CA LEU A 1188 33.72 1.32 -47.25
C LEU A 1188 33.61 2.84 -47.44
N LYS A 1189 33.87 3.56 -46.32
CA LYS A 1189 34.60 4.84 -46.19
C LYS A 1189 33.90 6.10 -46.75
N ASN A 1190 33.72 7.20 -46.02
CA ASN A 1190 34.75 8.02 -45.40
C ASN A 1190 34.14 9.25 -44.69
N ALA A 1191 35.00 9.88 -43.91
CA ALA A 1191 34.90 11.08 -43.08
C ALA A 1191 34.36 12.38 -43.72
N PHE A 1192 34.12 13.34 -42.80
CA PHE A 1192 33.91 14.80 -42.94
C PHE A 1192 32.52 15.29 -43.36
N ARG A 1193 31.68 15.68 -42.38
CA ARG A 1193 31.52 17.07 -41.92
C ARG A 1193 30.66 17.15 -40.68
#